data_AF-A0A2K6AG96-F1
#
_entry.id   AF-A0A2K6AG96-F1
#
_cell.length_a   1.000
_cell.length_b   1.000
_cell.length_c   1.000
_cell.angle_alpha   90.00
_cell.angle_beta   90.00
_cell.angle_gamma   90.00
#
_symmetry.space_group_name_H-M   'P 1'
#
loop_
_entity.id
_entity.type
_entity.pdbx_description
1 polymer ?
#
loop_
_entity_poly.entity_id
_entity_poly.type
_entity_poly.pdbx_seq_one_letter_code
_entity_poly.pdbx_strand_id
1 'polypeptide(L)'
;MEEMEEELKCPVCGSFYREPIILPCSHNLCQACARNILVQTPESESPQSRRASGSGVSDYDYLDLDKMSLYSEADSGYGSYGGFASAPTTPCQKSPNGVRVFPPAMPPPATHLSPALAPVPRNSCITCPQCHRSLILDDRGLRGFPKNRVLEGVIDRYQQSKAAALKCQLCEKAPKEATVMCEQCDVFYCDPCRLRCHPPRGPLAKHRLVPPAQGRVSRRLSPRKVSTCTDHELENHSMYCVQCKMPVCYQCLEEGKHSSHEVKALGAMWKLHKSQLSQALNGLSDRAKEAKEFLVQLRNMVQQIQENSVEFEACLVAQCDALIDALNRRKAQLLARVNKEHEHKLKVVRDQISHCTVKLRQTTGLMEYCLEVIKENDPSGFLQISDALIRRVHLTEDQWGKGTLTPRMTTDFDLSLDNSPLLQSIHQLDFVQVKVPATPILQLEECCTHNNSATLSWKQPPLSTVPADGYILELDDGNGGQFREVYVGKETMCTVDGLHFNSTYNARVKAFNKTGVSPYSKTLVLQTSEDTDSEEQTLPFPVPSERLPLRRMSPFSSTLNLQPSFPGRSYFDFRSSPHQLSLHSSLQSLNAPGCNFETQSAPYSQLVDIKKLLAVAWFAFDPGSAHSDIILSNDNLTVTCSSYDDRVVLGKTGFSKGVHYWELTVDRYDNHPDPAFGVARMDVMKDVMLGKDDKAWAMYVDNNRSWFMHNNSHTNRTEGGIAKGATIGVLLDLNRKNLTFFINDEQQGPIAFDNVEGLFFPAVSLNRNVQVSTLPLRLNSCCWLLVQRPPRAVQSNRREGS
;
A
#
# COMPACT_ATOMS: atom_id res chain seq x y z
N MET A 1 -31.72 -8.90 8.54
CA MET A 1 -32.94 -9.31 7.78
C MET A 1 -32.74 -9.08 6.29
N GLU A 2 -32.20 -7.94 5.87
CA GLU A 2 -31.95 -7.64 4.44
C GLU A 2 -31.00 -8.64 3.77
N GLU A 3 -30.05 -9.23 4.51
CA GLU A 3 -29.19 -10.34 4.04
C GLU A 3 -29.98 -11.58 3.57
N MET A 4 -31.21 -11.79 4.07
CA MET A 4 -32.09 -12.87 3.60
C MET A 4 -32.69 -12.57 2.23
N GLU A 5 -32.65 -11.32 1.76
CA GLU A 5 -33.35 -10.92 0.54
C GLU A 5 -32.70 -11.47 -0.74
N GLU A 6 -31.38 -11.66 -0.74
CA GLU A 6 -30.65 -12.26 -1.87
C GLU A 6 -31.05 -13.72 -2.09
N GLU A 7 -31.16 -14.51 -1.01
CA GLU A 7 -31.66 -15.90 -1.03
C GLU A 7 -33.12 -16.02 -1.55
N LEU A 8 -33.87 -14.92 -1.51
CA LEU A 8 -35.27 -14.85 -1.96
C LEU A 8 -35.43 -14.27 -3.38
N LYS A 9 -34.35 -13.82 -4.02
CA LYS A 9 -34.32 -13.30 -5.40
C LYS A 9 -33.92 -14.37 -6.40
N CYS A 10 -34.55 -14.33 -7.57
CA CYS A 10 -34.19 -15.17 -8.71
C CYS A 10 -32.97 -14.59 -9.45
N PRO A 11 -31.87 -15.35 -9.63
CA PRO A 11 -30.62 -14.86 -10.24
C PRO A 11 -30.76 -14.44 -11.71
N VAL A 12 -31.86 -14.79 -12.38
CA VAL A 12 -32.12 -14.47 -13.80
C VAL A 12 -32.92 -13.18 -13.98
N CYS A 13 -33.67 -12.72 -12.96
CA CYS A 13 -34.53 -11.53 -13.08
C CYS A 13 -34.45 -10.54 -11.90
N GLY A 14 -33.51 -10.75 -10.96
CA GLY A 14 -33.28 -9.87 -9.80
C GLY A 14 -34.47 -9.71 -8.83
N SER A 15 -35.57 -10.40 -9.11
CA SER A 15 -36.87 -10.22 -8.46
C SER A 15 -37.18 -11.42 -7.57
N PHE A 16 -38.03 -11.24 -6.56
CA PHE A 16 -38.55 -12.34 -5.74
C PHE A 16 -39.12 -13.47 -6.61
N TYR A 17 -38.83 -14.73 -6.25
CA TYR A 17 -39.28 -15.89 -7.03
C TYR A 17 -40.81 -15.92 -7.24
N ARG A 18 -41.22 -16.29 -8.45
CA ARG A 18 -42.61 -16.56 -8.85
C ARG A 18 -42.67 -17.92 -9.53
N GLU A 19 -43.51 -18.82 -9.03
CA GLU A 19 -43.52 -20.24 -9.40
C GLU A 19 -42.10 -20.85 -9.46
N PRO A 20 -41.30 -20.79 -8.36
CA PRO A 20 -39.98 -21.39 -8.32
C PRO A 20 -40.04 -22.90 -8.59
N ILE A 21 -39.17 -23.39 -9.44
CA ILE A 21 -38.84 -24.81 -9.61
C ILE A 21 -37.52 -25.12 -8.92
N ILE A 22 -37.40 -26.34 -8.37
CA ILE A 22 -36.18 -26.86 -7.74
C ILE A 22 -35.39 -27.64 -8.80
N LEU A 23 -34.14 -27.24 -9.05
CA LEU A 23 -33.23 -28.01 -9.88
C LEU A 23 -32.59 -29.17 -9.09
N PRO A 24 -32.11 -30.26 -9.74
CA PRO A 24 -31.34 -31.34 -9.10
C PRO A 24 -30.04 -30.91 -8.40
N CYS A 25 -29.60 -29.66 -8.58
CA CYS A 25 -28.52 -29.03 -7.82
C CYS A 25 -29.01 -28.20 -6.62
N SER A 26 -30.25 -28.41 -6.15
CA SER A 26 -30.95 -27.71 -5.05
C SER A 26 -31.23 -26.21 -5.25
N HIS A 27 -30.60 -25.55 -6.22
CA HIS A 27 -30.86 -24.18 -6.63
C HIS A 27 -32.26 -23.99 -7.23
N ASN A 28 -32.77 -22.76 -7.18
CA ASN A 28 -34.13 -22.40 -7.57
C ASN A 28 -34.15 -21.48 -8.80
N LEU A 29 -35.22 -21.56 -9.60
CA LEU A 29 -35.49 -20.65 -10.73
C LEU A 29 -36.99 -20.40 -10.84
N CYS A 30 -37.43 -19.17 -11.17
CA CYS A 30 -38.82 -18.94 -11.57
C CYS A 30 -39.15 -19.79 -12.82
N GLN A 31 -40.34 -20.41 -12.89
CA GLN A 31 -40.70 -21.26 -14.03
C GLN A 31 -40.68 -20.49 -15.37
N ALA A 32 -40.97 -19.18 -15.36
CA ALA A 32 -40.81 -18.32 -16.55
C ALA A 32 -39.33 -18.09 -16.92
N CYS A 33 -38.46 -17.81 -15.95
CA CYS A 33 -37.02 -17.63 -16.20
C CYS A 33 -36.37 -18.92 -16.72
N ALA A 34 -36.78 -20.08 -16.18
CA ALA A 34 -36.31 -21.39 -16.64
C ALA A 34 -36.68 -21.68 -18.11
N ARG A 35 -37.84 -21.19 -18.59
CA ARG A 35 -38.21 -21.26 -20.02
C ARG A 35 -37.33 -20.37 -20.89
N ASN A 36 -36.99 -19.18 -20.41
CA ASN A 36 -36.20 -18.21 -21.18
C ASN A 36 -34.71 -18.60 -21.32
N ILE A 37 -34.18 -19.43 -20.41
CA ILE A 37 -32.80 -19.95 -20.47
C ILE A 37 -32.73 -21.40 -20.98
N LEU A 38 -33.81 -21.92 -21.56
CA LEU A 38 -33.86 -23.27 -22.11
C LEU A 38 -33.16 -23.30 -23.48
N VAL A 39 -32.19 -24.20 -23.64
CA VAL A 39 -31.51 -24.42 -24.92
C VAL A 39 -32.09 -25.67 -25.59
N GLN A 40 -32.43 -25.54 -26.87
CA GLN A 40 -32.78 -26.67 -27.73
C GLN A 40 -31.59 -26.95 -28.65
N THR A 41 -31.09 -28.18 -28.66
CA THR A 41 -30.15 -28.66 -29.68
C THR A 41 -30.92 -29.12 -30.92
N PRO A 42 -30.59 -28.68 -32.14
CA PRO A 42 -31.14 -29.26 -33.36
C PRO A 42 -30.84 -30.76 -33.45
N GLU A 43 -31.72 -31.53 -34.10
CA GLU A 43 -31.43 -32.93 -34.41
C GLU A 43 -30.33 -33.01 -35.46
N SER A 44 -29.16 -33.45 -35.04
CA SER A 44 -28.04 -33.87 -35.88
C SER A 44 -27.51 -35.22 -35.36
N GLU A 45 -26.86 -35.98 -36.23
CA GLU A 45 -26.71 -37.43 -36.07
C GLU A 45 -25.99 -37.88 -34.79
N SER A 46 -26.42 -39.01 -34.25
CA SER A 46 -25.90 -39.54 -32.99
C SER A 46 -24.46 -40.04 -33.11
N PRO A 47 -23.52 -39.55 -32.26
CA PRO A 47 -22.21 -40.17 -32.14
C PRO A 47 -22.39 -41.59 -31.57
N GLN A 48 -21.99 -42.61 -32.33
CA GLN A 48 -22.11 -44.00 -31.88
C GLN A 48 -21.27 -44.26 -30.63
N SER A 49 -21.92 -44.65 -29.53
CA SER A 49 -21.26 -45.00 -28.27
C SER A 49 -20.47 -46.31 -28.41
N ARG A 50 -19.17 -46.21 -28.70
CA ARG A 50 -18.25 -47.35 -28.60
C ARG A 50 -17.76 -47.50 -27.15
N ARG A 51 -18.39 -48.40 -26.40
CA ARG A 51 -17.81 -49.00 -25.19
C ARG A 51 -17.06 -50.27 -25.53
N ALA A 52 -15.76 -50.31 -25.27
CA ALA A 52 -15.00 -51.53 -24.99
C ALA A 52 -13.74 -51.18 -24.19
N SER A 53 -13.40 -51.98 -23.18
CA SER A 53 -12.21 -51.80 -22.33
C SER A 53 -11.08 -52.74 -22.78
N GLY A 54 -9.80 -52.36 -22.60
CA GLY A 54 -8.68 -53.26 -22.90
C GLY A 54 -7.27 -52.67 -22.70
N SER A 55 -6.74 -52.80 -21.48
CA SER A 55 -5.33 -52.93 -21.04
C SER A 55 -4.16 -52.71 -22.02
N GLY A 56 -3.12 -51.93 -21.63
CA GLY A 56 -1.86 -51.87 -22.42
C GLY A 56 -0.72 -50.89 -22.00
N VAL A 57 -0.28 -50.92 -20.74
CA VAL A 57 1.08 -50.56 -20.20
C VAL A 57 2.11 -49.75 -21.05
N SER A 58 2.65 -48.65 -20.46
CA SER A 58 3.96 -47.98 -20.75
C SER A 58 4.14 -47.21 -22.09
N ASP A 59 4.98 -46.17 -22.25
CA ASP A 59 5.76 -45.35 -21.30
C ASP A 59 6.16 -43.96 -21.87
N TYR A 60 6.69 -43.07 -21.02
CA TYR A 60 7.50 -41.84 -21.28
C TYR A 60 7.09 -40.77 -22.34
N ASP A 61 6.50 -39.68 -21.81
CA ASP A 61 6.97 -38.27 -21.85
C ASP A 61 7.52 -37.56 -23.12
N TYR A 62 6.73 -36.53 -23.51
CA TYR A 62 7.08 -35.10 -23.68
C TYR A 62 7.96 -34.58 -24.85
N LEU A 63 7.22 -33.96 -25.80
CA LEU A 63 7.44 -32.69 -26.54
C LEU A 63 8.86 -32.09 -26.60
N ASP A 64 9.53 -31.91 -27.75
CA ASP A 64 9.15 -31.20 -29.01
C ASP A 64 9.56 -29.70 -29.01
N LEU A 65 9.95 -29.19 -30.19
CA LEU A 65 10.82 -28.02 -30.39
C LEU A 65 10.26 -27.02 -31.42
N ASP A 66 10.89 -25.86 -31.55
CA ASP A 66 10.58 -24.83 -32.56
C ASP A 66 10.45 -25.39 -33.99
N LYS A 67 9.60 -24.76 -34.83
CA LYS A 67 10.08 -23.76 -35.84
C LYS A 67 9.06 -23.35 -36.93
N MET A 68 8.76 -22.03 -36.97
CA MET A 68 8.49 -21.13 -38.12
C MET A 68 7.69 -21.58 -39.37
N SER A 69 6.72 -20.76 -39.77
CA SER A 69 6.70 -19.98 -41.04
C SER A 69 5.62 -18.87 -40.93
N LEU A 70 5.78 -17.60 -41.32
CA LEU A 70 6.30 -16.91 -42.52
C LEU A 70 5.36 -16.88 -43.74
N TYR A 71 5.50 -15.79 -44.51
CA TYR A 71 4.63 -15.22 -45.57
C TYR A 71 3.43 -14.41 -45.04
N SER A 72 3.32 -13.09 -45.27
CA SER A 72 3.26 -12.29 -46.53
C SER A 72 1.89 -12.37 -47.21
N GLU A 73 1.30 -11.30 -47.75
CA GLU A 73 1.58 -9.84 -47.73
C GLU A 73 0.34 -9.09 -48.29
N ALA A 74 0.24 -7.77 -48.06
CA ALA A 74 -0.60 -6.82 -48.85
C ALA A 74 -2.15 -7.05 -48.86
N ASP A 75 -2.99 -6.14 -49.35
CA ASP A 75 -3.04 -4.66 -49.32
C ASP A 75 -4.47 -4.21 -49.75
N SER A 76 -4.80 -2.93 -49.59
CA SER A 76 -5.95 -2.20 -50.19
C SER A 76 -7.35 -2.55 -49.66
N GLY A 77 -8.27 -1.58 -49.50
CA GLY A 77 -8.12 -0.13 -49.63
C GLY A 77 -9.46 0.61 -49.86
N TYR A 78 -9.48 1.91 -49.54
CA TYR A 78 -10.57 2.88 -49.80
C TYR A 78 -11.89 2.74 -49.01
N GLY A 79 -12.70 3.81 -49.01
CA GLY A 79 -13.95 3.91 -48.22
C GLY A 79 -14.73 5.22 -48.45
N SER A 80 -15.40 5.70 -47.38
CA SER A 80 -16.22 6.93 -47.27
C SER A 80 -17.59 6.96 -47.96
N TYR A 81 -18.68 6.97 -47.16
CA TYR A 81 -19.43 8.21 -46.90
C TYR A 81 -20.32 8.08 -45.63
N GLY A 82 -20.78 9.20 -45.05
CA GLY A 82 -21.58 9.25 -43.81
C GLY A 82 -23.11 9.13 -44.02
N GLY A 83 -23.95 9.21 -42.98
CA GLY A 83 -23.67 9.42 -41.55
C GLY A 83 -24.95 9.66 -40.71
N PHE A 84 -24.78 10.18 -39.48
CA PHE A 84 -25.78 10.63 -38.48
C PHE A 84 -26.52 9.62 -37.57
N ALA A 85 -26.56 10.01 -36.28
CA ALA A 85 -27.62 9.79 -35.27
C ALA A 85 -27.72 8.49 -34.43
N SER A 86 -26.90 8.46 -33.36
CA SER A 86 -27.37 8.40 -31.95
C SER A 86 -27.67 7.08 -31.21
N ALA A 87 -26.96 6.95 -30.06
CA ALA A 87 -27.34 6.24 -28.82
C ALA A 87 -27.19 4.69 -28.80
N PRO A 88 -27.15 4.03 -27.63
CA PRO A 88 -25.85 3.72 -27.03
C PRO A 88 -25.62 2.23 -26.76
N THR A 89 -24.39 1.76 -26.98
CA THR A 89 -23.99 0.36 -26.75
C THR A 89 -23.65 0.08 -25.28
N THR A 90 -24.49 -0.69 -24.60
CA THR A 90 -24.18 -1.25 -23.27
C THR A 90 -23.13 -2.40 -23.38
N PRO A 91 -22.19 -2.54 -22.42
CA PRO A 91 -21.16 -3.58 -22.51
C PRO A 91 -21.74 -4.99 -22.33
N CYS A 92 -21.57 -5.85 -23.33
CA CYS A 92 -21.97 -7.26 -23.24
C CYS A 92 -20.80 -8.09 -22.66
N GLN A 93 -20.91 -8.54 -21.41
CA GLN A 93 -19.88 -9.39 -20.79
C GLN A 93 -19.81 -10.76 -21.49
N LYS A 94 -18.62 -11.14 -21.97
CA LYS A 94 -18.38 -12.42 -22.63
C LYS A 94 -18.39 -13.55 -21.59
N SER A 95 -19.34 -14.49 -21.72
CA SER A 95 -19.31 -15.77 -20.99
C SER A 95 -18.29 -16.73 -21.63
N PRO A 96 -17.54 -17.56 -20.87
CA PRO A 96 -16.39 -18.32 -21.41
C PRO A 96 -16.70 -19.30 -22.54
N ASN A 97 -17.95 -19.79 -22.64
CA ASN A 97 -18.29 -20.94 -23.51
C ASN A 97 -19.05 -20.55 -24.80
N GLY A 98 -19.01 -19.29 -25.23
CA GLY A 98 -19.41 -18.88 -26.60
C GLY A 98 -20.89 -18.98 -27.00
N VAL A 99 -21.78 -19.42 -26.10
CA VAL A 99 -23.22 -19.58 -26.39
C VAL A 99 -23.90 -18.23 -26.60
N ARG A 100 -24.47 -18.00 -27.80
CA ARG A 100 -25.30 -16.82 -28.10
C ARG A 100 -26.69 -16.98 -27.48
N VAL A 101 -27.08 -16.06 -26.60
CA VAL A 101 -28.46 -15.91 -26.14
C VAL A 101 -29.17 -14.92 -27.07
N PHE A 102 -30.23 -15.34 -27.75
CA PHE A 102 -31.04 -14.46 -28.59
C PHE A 102 -32.08 -13.67 -27.76
N PRO A 103 -32.47 -12.45 -28.17
CA PRO A 103 -33.57 -11.72 -27.54
C PRO A 103 -34.91 -12.45 -27.69
N PRO A 104 -35.90 -12.22 -26.79
CA PRO A 104 -37.23 -12.79 -26.95
C PRO A 104 -37.94 -12.18 -28.17
N ALA A 105 -38.42 -13.04 -29.07
CA ALA A 105 -39.28 -12.61 -30.18
C ALA A 105 -40.63 -12.11 -29.65
N MET A 106 -41.18 -11.06 -30.26
CA MET A 106 -42.53 -10.57 -29.92
C MET A 106 -43.60 -11.60 -30.32
N PRO A 107 -44.71 -11.70 -29.57
CA PRO A 107 -45.82 -12.56 -29.95
C PRO A 107 -46.54 -12.01 -31.21
N PRO A 108 -46.97 -12.88 -32.14
CA PRO A 108 -47.82 -12.46 -33.25
C PRO A 108 -49.24 -12.08 -32.76
N PRO A 109 -50.00 -11.27 -33.52
CA PRO A 109 -51.36 -10.90 -33.17
C PRO A 109 -52.31 -12.10 -33.16
N ALA A 110 -53.35 -12.04 -32.32
CA ALA A 110 -54.26 -13.15 -32.12
C ALA A 110 -55.15 -13.43 -33.34
N THR A 111 -55.04 -14.64 -33.88
CA THR A 111 -56.07 -15.26 -34.73
C THR A 111 -56.73 -16.40 -33.96
N HIS A 112 -58.06 -16.50 -34.05
CA HIS A 112 -58.84 -17.51 -33.32
C HIS A 112 -58.67 -18.90 -33.95
N LEU A 113 -58.21 -19.88 -33.16
CA LEU A 113 -58.60 -21.30 -33.23
C LEU A 113 -58.09 -22.07 -31.99
N SER A 114 -58.70 -23.22 -31.70
CA SER A 114 -58.54 -23.96 -30.44
C SER A 114 -57.20 -24.71 -30.31
N PRO A 115 -56.69 -24.95 -29.08
CA PRO A 115 -55.37 -25.54 -28.88
C PRO A 115 -55.33 -27.07 -29.08
N ALA A 116 -54.52 -27.52 -30.03
CA ALA A 116 -54.00 -28.88 -30.12
C ALA A 116 -52.53 -28.93 -29.66
N LEU A 117 -52.07 -30.06 -29.12
CA LEU A 117 -50.75 -30.14 -28.50
C LEU A 117 -49.61 -30.23 -29.53
N ALA A 118 -48.63 -29.33 -29.42
CA ALA A 118 -47.31 -29.53 -30.00
C ALA A 118 -46.42 -30.31 -29.01
N PRO A 119 -45.72 -31.39 -29.42
CA PRO A 119 -44.77 -32.09 -28.57
C PRO A 119 -43.55 -31.23 -28.22
N VAL A 120 -42.97 -31.45 -27.04
CA VAL A 120 -41.65 -30.88 -26.69
C VAL A 120 -40.57 -31.72 -27.38
N PRO A 121 -39.60 -31.12 -28.09
CA PRO A 121 -38.51 -31.87 -28.71
C PRO A 121 -37.60 -32.50 -27.65
N ARG A 122 -37.28 -33.78 -27.88
CA ARG A 122 -36.31 -34.54 -27.08
C ARG A 122 -34.95 -33.82 -27.15
N ASN A 123 -34.12 -33.95 -26.10
CA ASN A 123 -32.80 -33.31 -25.95
C ASN A 123 -32.79 -31.80 -25.60
N SER A 124 -33.89 -31.22 -25.12
CA SER A 124 -33.86 -29.87 -24.50
C SER A 124 -33.00 -29.87 -23.21
N CYS A 125 -32.20 -28.83 -22.96
CA CYS A 125 -31.33 -28.74 -21.78
C CYS A 125 -31.33 -27.35 -21.10
N ILE A 126 -31.01 -27.32 -19.81
CA ILE A 126 -30.97 -26.11 -18.97
C ILE A 126 -29.72 -26.09 -18.08
N THR A 127 -29.09 -24.93 -17.95
CA THR A 127 -27.90 -24.74 -17.09
C THR A 127 -28.25 -23.89 -15.88
N CYS A 128 -27.89 -24.36 -14.68
CA CYS A 128 -28.09 -23.59 -13.46
C CYS A 128 -27.20 -22.33 -13.45
N PRO A 129 -27.73 -21.10 -13.29
CA PRO A 129 -26.90 -19.89 -13.27
C PRO A 129 -26.07 -19.72 -11.99
N GLN A 130 -26.39 -20.41 -10.89
CA GLN A 130 -25.68 -20.29 -9.60
C GLN A 130 -24.51 -21.27 -9.44
N CYS A 131 -24.50 -22.39 -10.18
CA CYS A 131 -23.43 -23.40 -10.08
C CYS A 131 -23.01 -24.00 -11.42
N HIS A 132 -23.43 -23.39 -12.53
CA HIS A 132 -23.10 -23.73 -13.92
C HIS A 132 -23.30 -25.20 -14.36
N ARG A 133 -24.05 -25.98 -13.57
CA ARG A 133 -24.34 -27.39 -13.87
C ARG A 133 -25.46 -27.48 -14.90
N SER A 134 -25.13 -28.06 -16.06
CA SER A 134 -26.09 -28.39 -17.12
C SER A 134 -26.93 -29.63 -16.78
N LEU A 135 -28.17 -29.63 -17.24
CA LEU A 135 -29.20 -30.64 -16.97
C LEU A 135 -29.97 -30.93 -18.26
N ILE A 136 -30.06 -32.21 -18.64
CA ILE A 136 -30.89 -32.68 -19.77
C ILE A 136 -32.32 -32.90 -19.24
N LEU A 137 -33.33 -32.51 -19.99
CA LEU A 137 -34.73 -32.70 -19.62
C LEU A 137 -35.29 -34.04 -20.10
N ASP A 138 -36.26 -34.58 -19.35
CA ASP A 138 -37.08 -35.72 -19.78
C ASP A 138 -38.20 -35.27 -20.74
N ASP A 139 -39.00 -36.22 -21.22
CA ASP A 139 -40.18 -35.97 -22.08
C ASP A 139 -41.23 -35.05 -21.42
N ARG A 140 -41.12 -34.77 -20.11
CA ARG A 140 -41.99 -33.85 -19.35
C ARG A 140 -41.40 -32.44 -19.24
N GLY A 141 -40.16 -32.22 -19.69
CA GLY A 141 -39.55 -30.92 -19.82
C GLY A 141 -39.51 -30.12 -18.50
N LEU A 142 -39.69 -28.80 -18.60
CA LEU A 142 -39.76 -27.90 -17.43
C LEU A 142 -41.04 -28.07 -16.58
N ARG A 143 -41.87 -29.10 -16.83
CA ARG A 143 -42.92 -29.56 -15.91
C ARG A 143 -42.47 -30.70 -15.00
N GLY A 144 -41.38 -31.41 -15.33
CA GLY A 144 -40.84 -32.50 -14.51
C GLY A 144 -40.15 -32.05 -13.21
N PHE A 145 -39.81 -30.76 -13.07
CA PHE A 145 -39.17 -30.23 -11.87
C PHE A 145 -40.18 -29.88 -10.76
N PRO A 146 -39.92 -30.24 -9.48
CA PRO A 146 -40.80 -29.90 -8.36
C PRO A 146 -40.96 -28.38 -8.17
N LYS A 147 -42.20 -27.91 -7.98
CA LYS A 147 -42.48 -26.51 -7.61
C LYS A 147 -42.22 -26.26 -6.12
N ASN A 148 -41.38 -25.28 -5.81
CA ASN A 148 -41.00 -24.92 -4.44
C ASN A 148 -42.06 -24.05 -3.74
N ARG A 149 -43.24 -24.63 -3.49
CA ARG A 149 -44.33 -23.98 -2.73
C ARG A 149 -43.90 -23.53 -1.31
N VAL A 150 -42.82 -24.11 -0.77
CA VAL A 150 -42.25 -23.69 0.52
C VAL A 150 -41.54 -22.35 0.38
N LEU A 151 -40.74 -22.15 -0.68
CA LEU A 151 -40.08 -20.88 -0.98
C LEU A 151 -41.10 -19.76 -1.28
N GLU A 152 -42.16 -20.05 -2.03
CA GLU A 152 -43.29 -19.10 -2.20
C GLU A 152 -43.86 -18.71 -0.83
N GLY A 153 -44.18 -19.69 0.03
CA GLY A 153 -44.64 -19.45 1.38
C GLY A 153 -43.61 -18.82 2.34
N VAL A 154 -42.32 -18.78 2.01
CA VAL A 154 -41.29 -18.01 2.73
C VAL A 154 -41.28 -16.57 2.22
N ILE A 155 -41.29 -16.36 0.90
CA ILE A 155 -41.37 -15.04 0.26
C ILE A 155 -42.62 -14.29 0.71
N ASP A 156 -43.78 -14.95 0.70
CA ASP A 156 -45.03 -14.41 1.24
C ASP A 156 -44.85 -13.91 2.68
N ARG A 157 -44.25 -14.73 3.56
CA ARG A 157 -44.01 -14.34 4.96
C ARG A 157 -43.01 -13.19 5.10
N TYR A 158 -41.92 -13.21 4.33
CA TYR A 158 -40.89 -12.17 4.31
C TYR A 158 -41.45 -10.82 3.83
N GLN A 159 -42.16 -10.83 2.70
CA GLN A 159 -42.87 -9.66 2.17
C GLN A 159 -43.96 -9.20 3.13
N GLN A 160 -44.69 -10.11 3.78
CA GLN A 160 -45.70 -9.76 4.80
C GLN A 160 -45.10 -9.18 6.09
N SER A 161 -43.86 -9.52 6.45
CA SER A 161 -43.13 -8.86 7.55
C SER A 161 -42.51 -7.51 7.15
N LYS A 162 -42.04 -7.36 5.90
CA LYS A 162 -41.53 -6.08 5.37
C LYS A 162 -42.68 -5.09 5.09
N ALA A 163 -43.86 -5.58 4.71
CA ALA A 163 -45.10 -4.83 4.56
C ALA A 163 -45.79 -4.57 5.92
N ALA A 164 -45.14 -3.78 6.77
CA ALA A 164 -45.59 -3.49 8.13
C ALA A 164 -46.83 -2.56 8.20
N ALA A 165 -47.18 -1.86 7.12
CA ALA A 165 -48.35 -0.97 7.04
C ALA A 165 -49.40 -1.53 6.05
N LEU A 166 -50.57 -1.93 6.56
CA LEU A 166 -51.73 -2.26 5.74
C LEU A 166 -52.39 -0.96 5.25
N LYS A 167 -52.79 -0.88 3.98
CA LYS A 167 -53.27 0.38 3.38
C LYS A 167 -54.78 0.39 3.14
N CYS A 168 -55.38 1.57 3.25
CA CYS A 168 -56.79 1.83 2.99
C CYS A 168 -57.13 1.58 1.52
N GLN A 169 -58.19 0.82 1.27
CA GLN A 169 -58.61 0.44 -0.08
C GLN A 169 -59.55 1.46 -0.75
N LEU A 170 -60.08 2.43 0.00
CA LEU A 170 -61.04 3.45 -0.48
C LEU A 170 -60.43 4.87 -0.55
N CYS A 171 -59.16 4.98 -0.97
CA CYS A 171 -58.48 6.26 -1.15
C CYS A 171 -58.08 6.46 -2.62
N GLU A 172 -58.76 7.38 -3.29
CA GLU A 172 -58.72 7.54 -4.76
C GLU A 172 -57.38 8.02 -5.34
N LYS A 173 -56.55 8.74 -4.56
CA LYS A 173 -55.31 9.37 -5.07
C LYS A 173 -54.04 9.09 -4.24
N ALA A 174 -54.17 8.59 -3.02
CA ALA A 174 -53.05 8.12 -2.19
C ALA A 174 -53.57 7.21 -1.06
N PRO A 175 -53.33 5.89 -1.08
CA PRO A 175 -53.80 4.99 -0.04
C PRO A 175 -53.00 5.15 1.26
N LYS A 176 -53.60 5.89 2.21
CA LYS A 176 -53.10 6.06 3.58
C LYS A 176 -53.13 4.72 4.33
N GLU A 177 -52.37 4.62 5.43
CA GLU A 177 -52.41 3.46 6.32
C GLU A 177 -53.83 3.23 6.88
N ALA A 178 -54.24 1.97 6.96
CA ALA A 178 -55.52 1.55 7.48
C ALA A 178 -55.47 1.45 9.02
N THR A 179 -56.49 1.96 9.68
CA THR A 179 -56.63 1.99 11.14
C THR A 179 -57.66 0.96 11.63
N VAL A 180 -58.57 0.49 10.75
CA VAL A 180 -59.52 -0.59 11.00
C VAL A 180 -59.71 -1.50 9.78
N MET A 181 -60.18 -2.72 10.02
CA MET A 181 -60.82 -3.57 9.02
C MET A 181 -62.28 -3.83 9.43
N CYS A 182 -63.21 -3.81 8.49
CA CYS A 182 -64.58 -4.28 8.72
C CYS A 182 -64.66 -5.78 8.42
N GLU A 183 -65.11 -6.60 9.37
CA GLU A 183 -65.21 -8.05 9.16
C GLU A 183 -66.31 -8.44 8.17
N GLN A 184 -67.43 -7.71 8.14
CA GLN A 184 -68.59 -8.00 7.28
C GLN A 184 -68.42 -7.45 5.86
N CYS A 185 -67.57 -6.45 5.65
CA CYS A 185 -67.23 -5.93 4.32
C CYS A 185 -65.88 -6.45 3.79
N ASP A 186 -65.06 -7.07 4.64
CA ASP A 186 -63.68 -7.52 4.36
C ASP A 186 -62.76 -6.44 3.73
N VAL A 187 -62.99 -5.17 4.12
CA VAL A 187 -62.30 -3.97 3.63
C VAL A 187 -61.50 -3.28 4.74
N PHE A 188 -60.33 -2.77 4.39
CA PHE A 188 -59.44 -1.96 5.21
C PHE A 188 -59.66 -0.46 4.99
N TYR A 189 -59.84 0.29 6.07
CA TYR A 189 -60.13 1.72 6.07
C TYR A 189 -59.10 2.49 6.91
N CYS A 190 -58.63 3.64 6.40
CA CYS A 190 -58.06 4.71 7.24
C CYS A 190 -59.20 5.50 7.91
N ASP A 191 -58.93 6.20 9.02
CA ASP A 191 -59.99 6.89 9.78
C ASP A 191 -60.89 7.82 8.93
N PRO A 192 -60.39 8.63 7.97
CA PRO A 192 -61.24 9.43 7.09
C PRO A 192 -62.21 8.59 6.24
N CYS A 193 -61.75 7.45 5.70
CA CYS A 193 -62.60 6.59 4.89
C CYS A 193 -63.53 5.72 5.75
N ARG A 194 -63.13 5.37 6.99
CA ARG A 194 -64.02 4.78 7.99
C ARG A 194 -65.18 5.73 8.29
N LEU A 195 -64.91 7.02 8.55
CA LEU A 195 -65.96 7.98 8.88
C LEU A 195 -66.87 8.30 7.68
N ARG A 196 -66.34 8.34 6.44
CA ARG A 196 -67.13 8.51 5.21
C ARG A 196 -68.03 7.31 4.88
N CYS A 197 -67.47 6.10 4.93
CA CYS A 197 -68.12 4.90 4.38
C CYS A 197 -68.70 3.97 5.45
N HIS A 198 -68.39 4.20 6.72
CA HIS A 198 -68.77 3.36 7.85
C HIS A 198 -69.12 4.20 9.12
N PRO A 199 -69.98 5.23 9.00
CA PRO A 199 -70.31 6.12 10.11
C PRO A 199 -71.03 5.38 11.27
N PRO A 200 -70.97 5.90 12.51
CA PRO A 200 -71.56 5.27 13.70
C PRO A 200 -73.10 5.34 13.77
N ARG A 201 -73.76 5.76 12.68
CA ARG A 201 -75.23 5.83 12.54
C ARG A 201 -75.61 5.38 11.13
N GLY A 202 -76.67 4.58 11.02
CA GLY A 202 -77.11 3.98 9.75
C GLY A 202 -76.88 2.45 9.69
N PRO A 203 -77.18 1.79 8.56
CA PRO A 203 -77.22 0.32 8.48
C PRO A 203 -75.90 -0.37 8.85
N LEU A 204 -74.77 0.21 8.43
CA LEU A 204 -73.42 -0.35 8.63
C LEU A 204 -72.92 -0.22 10.07
N ALA A 205 -73.61 0.52 10.95
CA ALA A 205 -73.21 0.68 12.35
C ALA A 205 -73.26 -0.64 13.16
N LYS A 206 -73.91 -1.69 12.64
CA LYS A 206 -73.91 -3.05 13.21
C LYS A 206 -72.69 -3.89 12.85
N HIS A 207 -71.84 -3.45 11.92
CA HIS A 207 -70.66 -4.20 11.49
C HIS A 207 -69.52 -4.08 12.52
N ARG A 208 -68.81 -5.18 12.72
CA ARG A 208 -67.69 -5.29 13.65
C ARG A 208 -66.41 -4.80 12.98
N LEU A 209 -65.93 -3.66 13.46
CA LEU A 209 -64.61 -3.12 13.11
C LEU A 209 -63.56 -3.72 14.04
N VAL A 210 -62.50 -4.30 13.47
CA VAL A 210 -61.37 -4.88 14.20
C VAL A 210 -60.06 -4.17 13.82
N PRO A 211 -59.03 -4.19 14.69
CA PRO A 211 -57.69 -3.77 14.31
C PRO A 211 -57.21 -4.51 13.05
N PRO A 212 -56.53 -3.85 12.09
CA PRO A 212 -56.10 -4.47 10.83
C PRO A 212 -55.26 -5.75 11.04
N ALA A 213 -54.45 -5.78 12.11
CA ALA A 213 -53.67 -6.95 12.50
C ALA A 213 -54.52 -8.17 12.94
N GLN A 214 -55.71 -7.95 13.52
CA GLN A 214 -56.62 -9.03 13.93
C GLN A 214 -57.42 -9.56 12.73
N GLY A 215 -57.92 -8.69 11.85
CA GLY A 215 -58.53 -9.12 10.58
C GLY A 215 -57.58 -9.94 9.71
N ARG A 216 -56.28 -9.60 9.74
CA ARG A 216 -55.16 -10.38 9.16
C ARG A 216 -54.92 -11.74 9.82
N VAL A 217 -55.69 -12.15 10.84
CA VAL A 217 -55.69 -13.51 11.42
C VAL A 217 -56.90 -14.31 10.95
N SER A 218 -58.09 -13.72 10.85
CA SER A 218 -59.28 -14.40 10.32
C SER A 218 -59.05 -14.93 8.88
N ARG A 219 -58.35 -14.16 8.03
CA ARG A 219 -57.94 -14.64 6.69
C ARG A 219 -56.83 -15.72 6.69
N ARG A 220 -56.19 -16.05 7.82
CA ARG A 220 -55.13 -17.09 7.88
C ARG A 220 -55.67 -18.51 7.94
N LEU A 221 -56.94 -18.69 8.28
CA LEU A 221 -57.59 -20.01 8.28
C LEU A 221 -58.07 -20.42 6.88
N SER A 222 -57.26 -20.14 5.86
CA SER A 222 -57.30 -20.95 4.65
C SER A 222 -56.89 -22.38 5.04
N PRO A 223 -57.65 -23.43 4.65
CA PRO A 223 -57.27 -24.80 4.93
C PRO A 223 -55.84 -25.04 4.44
N ARG A 224 -54.99 -25.66 5.28
CA ARG A 224 -53.62 -26.02 4.86
C ARG A 224 -53.74 -26.91 3.63
N LYS A 225 -53.46 -26.38 2.43
CA LYS A 225 -53.39 -27.16 1.20
C LYS A 225 -52.27 -28.17 1.37
N VAL A 226 -52.65 -29.40 1.73
CA VAL A 226 -51.72 -30.52 1.84
C VAL A 226 -51.05 -30.69 0.48
N SER A 227 -49.75 -30.99 0.49
CA SER A 227 -49.01 -31.23 -0.74
C SER A 227 -49.51 -32.51 -1.39
N THR A 228 -50.36 -32.38 -2.40
CA THR A 228 -50.76 -33.48 -3.27
C THR A 228 -49.64 -33.85 -4.24
N CYS A 229 -49.71 -35.07 -4.80
CA CYS A 229 -48.72 -35.59 -5.73
C CYS A 229 -48.76 -34.88 -7.09
N THR A 230 -47.62 -34.86 -7.80
CA THR A 230 -47.51 -34.32 -9.16
C THR A 230 -48.03 -35.26 -10.23
N ASP A 231 -47.99 -36.56 -9.99
CA ASP A 231 -48.53 -37.58 -10.90
C ASP A 231 -49.99 -37.96 -10.51
N HIS A 232 -50.37 -37.76 -9.23
CA HIS A 232 -51.70 -38.07 -8.68
C HIS A 232 -52.29 -36.86 -7.94
N GLU A 233 -52.92 -35.92 -8.66
CA GLU A 233 -53.28 -34.59 -8.13
C GLU A 233 -54.28 -34.61 -6.96
N LEU A 234 -55.08 -35.68 -6.82
CA LEU A 234 -56.04 -35.88 -5.72
C LEU A 234 -55.39 -36.49 -4.47
N GLU A 235 -54.25 -37.15 -4.61
CA GLU A 235 -53.63 -37.95 -3.56
C GLU A 235 -52.58 -37.18 -2.75
N ASN A 236 -52.55 -37.40 -1.45
CA ASN A 236 -51.68 -36.66 -0.53
C ASN A 236 -50.34 -37.38 -0.33
N HIS A 237 -49.25 -36.62 -0.28
CA HIS A 237 -47.96 -37.18 0.15
C HIS A 237 -48.05 -37.66 1.61
N SER A 238 -47.86 -38.96 1.82
CA SER A 238 -48.03 -39.65 3.12
C SER A 238 -46.75 -40.32 3.60
N MET A 239 -45.88 -40.73 2.67
CA MET A 239 -44.63 -41.45 2.92
C MET A 239 -43.44 -40.70 2.32
N TYR A 240 -42.22 -41.13 2.67
CA TYR A 240 -40.97 -40.61 2.13
C TYR A 240 -40.10 -41.77 1.63
N CYS A 241 -39.76 -41.76 0.34
CA CYS A 241 -38.88 -42.74 -0.29
C CYS A 241 -37.41 -42.39 0.03
N VAL A 242 -36.69 -43.31 0.68
CA VAL A 242 -35.31 -43.09 1.13
C VAL A 242 -34.34 -43.08 -0.07
N GLN A 243 -34.50 -44.00 -1.02
CA GLN A 243 -33.66 -44.13 -2.21
C GLN A 243 -33.80 -42.92 -3.14
N CYS A 244 -35.04 -42.51 -3.43
CA CYS A 244 -35.34 -41.38 -4.32
C CYS A 244 -35.33 -40.02 -3.60
N LYS A 245 -35.13 -40.01 -2.27
CA LYS A 245 -35.05 -38.81 -1.40
C LYS A 245 -36.23 -37.84 -1.51
N MET A 246 -37.42 -38.35 -1.86
CA MET A 246 -38.61 -37.54 -2.15
C MET A 246 -39.85 -38.05 -1.39
N PRO A 247 -40.81 -37.16 -1.04
CA PRO A 247 -42.11 -37.59 -0.57
C PRO A 247 -42.88 -38.33 -1.67
N VAL A 248 -43.71 -39.30 -1.29
CA VAL A 248 -44.58 -40.08 -2.19
C VAL A 248 -45.99 -40.21 -1.60
N CYS A 249 -47.01 -40.30 -2.44
CA CYS A 249 -48.38 -40.66 -2.04
C CYS A 249 -48.59 -42.18 -2.07
N TYR A 250 -49.79 -42.64 -1.68
CA TYR A 250 -50.13 -44.06 -1.66
C TYR A 250 -50.14 -44.68 -3.07
N GLN A 251 -50.80 -44.05 -4.06
CA GLN A 251 -50.83 -44.52 -5.45
C GLN A 251 -49.44 -44.64 -6.09
N CYS A 252 -48.49 -43.74 -5.78
CA CYS A 252 -47.10 -43.88 -6.25
C CYS A 252 -46.35 -45.12 -5.72
N LEU A 253 -46.82 -45.71 -4.61
CA LEU A 253 -46.26 -46.90 -4.00
C LEU A 253 -46.94 -48.18 -4.50
N GLU A 254 -48.26 -48.11 -4.73
CA GLU A 254 -49.10 -49.26 -5.14
C GLU A 254 -49.10 -49.49 -6.66
N GLU A 255 -49.28 -48.43 -7.45
CA GLU A 255 -49.35 -48.48 -8.93
C GLU A 255 -48.01 -48.11 -9.60
N GLY A 256 -47.01 -47.66 -8.82
CA GLY A 256 -45.93 -46.81 -9.31
C GLY A 256 -44.48 -47.30 -9.09
N LYS A 257 -43.54 -46.48 -9.56
CA LYS A 257 -42.09 -46.71 -9.64
C LYS A 257 -41.36 -46.84 -8.27
N HIS A 258 -42.10 -46.97 -7.17
CA HIS A 258 -41.55 -47.00 -5.81
C HIS A 258 -41.95 -48.23 -5.00
N SER A 259 -42.68 -49.19 -5.57
CA SER A 259 -43.09 -50.44 -4.92
C SER A 259 -41.94 -51.29 -4.36
N SER A 260 -40.72 -51.15 -4.90
CA SER A 260 -39.50 -51.82 -4.44
C SER A 260 -38.55 -50.95 -3.61
N HIS A 261 -38.94 -49.72 -3.24
CA HIS A 261 -38.11 -48.79 -2.48
C HIS A 261 -38.46 -48.74 -0.99
N GLU A 262 -37.46 -48.47 -0.14
CA GLU A 262 -37.65 -48.28 1.29
C GLU A 262 -38.40 -46.97 1.55
N VAL A 263 -39.62 -47.08 2.08
CA VAL A 263 -40.45 -45.93 2.46
C VAL A 263 -40.58 -45.80 3.97
N LYS A 264 -40.44 -44.56 4.47
CA LYS A 264 -40.60 -44.21 5.89
C LYS A 264 -41.74 -43.21 6.06
N ALA A 265 -42.41 -43.25 7.21
CA ALA A 265 -43.51 -42.34 7.53
C ALA A 265 -43.06 -40.87 7.41
N LEU A 266 -43.76 -40.07 6.61
CA LEU A 266 -43.33 -38.71 6.27
C LEU A 266 -43.16 -37.82 7.51
N GLY A 267 -44.03 -37.98 8.52
CA GLY A 267 -43.94 -37.26 9.79
C GLY A 267 -42.72 -37.60 10.65
N ALA A 268 -42.16 -38.81 10.52
CA ALA A 268 -40.94 -39.21 11.22
C ALA A 268 -39.70 -38.62 10.52
N MET A 269 -39.61 -38.78 9.19
CA MET A 269 -38.52 -38.18 8.39
C MET A 269 -38.52 -36.65 8.49
N TRP A 270 -39.69 -36.01 8.57
CA TRP A 270 -39.82 -34.57 8.81
C TRP A 270 -39.21 -34.10 10.15
N LYS A 271 -39.34 -34.89 11.24
CA LYS A 271 -38.66 -34.59 12.51
C LYS A 271 -37.15 -34.77 12.38
N LEU A 272 -36.71 -35.88 11.77
CA LEU A 272 -35.30 -36.22 11.61
C LEU A 272 -34.55 -35.17 10.77
N HIS A 273 -35.04 -34.86 9.57
CA HIS A 273 -34.43 -33.89 8.67
C HIS A 273 -34.42 -32.47 9.26
N LYS A 274 -35.43 -32.10 10.06
CA LYS A 274 -35.40 -30.84 10.82
C LYS A 274 -34.28 -30.81 11.85
N SER A 275 -34.13 -31.88 12.64
CA SER A 275 -33.06 -31.99 13.65
C SER A 275 -31.68 -31.91 13.00
N GLN A 276 -31.48 -32.65 11.90
CA GLN A 276 -30.24 -32.65 11.13
C GLN A 276 -29.93 -31.27 10.52
N LEU A 277 -30.93 -30.59 9.95
CA LEU A 277 -30.77 -29.23 9.41
C LEU A 277 -30.42 -28.22 10.51
N SER A 278 -31.09 -28.27 11.67
CA SER A 278 -30.76 -27.40 12.81
C SER A 278 -29.34 -27.67 13.34
N GLN A 279 -28.91 -28.94 13.43
CA GLN A 279 -27.55 -29.29 13.84
C GLN A 279 -26.50 -28.79 12.84
N ALA A 280 -26.76 -28.93 11.54
CA ALA A 280 -25.88 -28.43 10.48
C ALA A 280 -25.80 -26.89 10.46
N LEU A 281 -26.92 -26.20 10.71
CA LEU A 281 -26.97 -24.73 10.81
C LEU A 281 -26.18 -24.21 12.03
N ASN A 282 -26.23 -24.90 13.16
CA ASN A 282 -25.41 -24.55 14.33
C ASN A 282 -23.91 -24.66 13.98
N GLY A 283 -23.47 -25.80 13.45
CA GLY A 283 -22.06 -25.98 13.06
C GLY A 283 -21.58 -25.05 11.93
N LEU A 284 -22.49 -24.56 11.08
CA LEU A 284 -22.18 -23.48 10.12
C LEU A 284 -22.05 -22.12 10.81
N SER A 285 -22.90 -21.82 11.80
CA SER A 285 -22.83 -20.60 12.62
C SER A 285 -21.54 -20.54 13.44
N ASP A 286 -21.10 -21.66 14.01
CA ASP A 286 -19.85 -21.74 14.77
C ASP A 286 -18.64 -21.46 13.86
N ARG A 287 -18.57 -22.11 12.69
CA ARG A 287 -17.54 -21.82 11.67
C ARG A 287 -17.58 -20.38 11.14
N ALA A 288 -18.77 -19.78 11.02
CA ALA A 288 -18.90 -18.38 10.64
C ALA A 288 -18.37 -17.42 11.72
N LYS A 289 -18.49 -17.79 13.00
CA LYS A 289 -17.88 -17.08 14.14
C LYS A 289 -16.36 -17.23 14.13
N GLU A 290 -15.83 -18.44 13.95
CA GLU A 290 -14.39 -18.71 13.80
C GLU A 290 -13.78 -17.88 12.65
N ALA A 291 -14.40 -17.91 11.47
CA ALA A 291 -13.96 -17.12 10.31
C ALA A 291 -13.98 -15.61 10.57
N LYS A 292 -14.97 -15.11 11.32
CA LYS A 292 -15.06 -13.70 11.71
C LYS A 292 -13.98 -13.30 12.73
N GLU A 293 -13.64 -14.18 13.65
CA GLU A 293 -12.55 -13.99 14.61
C GLU A 293 -11.18 -14.01 13.91
N PHE A 294 -10.97 -14.93 12.96
CA PHE A 294 -9.79 -14.96 12.10
C PHE A 294 -9.65 -13.69 11.23
N LEU A 295 -10.75 -13.17 10.67
CA LEU A 295 -10.74 -11.88 9.95
C LEU A 295 -10.38 -10.68 10.84
N VAL A 296 -10.65 -10.73 12.15
CA VAL A 296 -10.16 -9.72 13.11
C VAL A 296 -8.67 -9.91 13.39
N GLN A 297 -8.20 -11.14 13.58
CA GLN A 297 -6.78 -11.44 13.75
C GLN A 297 -5.94 -10.94 12.56
N LEU A 298 -6.37 -11.22 11.33
CA LEU A 298 -5.69 -10.74 10.12
C LEU A 298 -5.64 -9.20 10.03
N ARG A 299 -6.71 -8.51 10.42
CA ARG A 299 -6.73 -7.03 10.47
C ARG A 299 -5.75 -6.48 11.51
N ASN A 300 -5.69 -7.10 12.69
CA ASN A 300 -4.74 -6.72 13.73
C ASN A 300 -3.29 -6.96 13.27
N MET A 301 -3.01 -8.07 12.57
CA MET A 301 -1.68 -8.33 11.99
C MET A 301 -1.30 -7.28 10.93
N VAL A 302 -2.22 -6.87 10.06
CA VAL A 302 -1.98 -5.78 9.10
C VAL A 302 -1.66 -4.46 9.81
N GLN A 303 -2.40 -4.12 10.87
CA GLN A 303 -2.11 -2.93 11.67
C GLN A 303 -0.72 -3.01 12.34
N GLN A 304 -0.37 -4.14 12.95
CA GLN A 304 0.95 -4.34 13.56
C GLN A 304 2.09 -4.26 12.55
N ILE A 305 1.91 -4.78 11.32
CA ILE A 305 2.89 -4.64 10.24
C ILE A 305 3.05 -3.18 9.83
N GLN A 306 1.96 -2.41 9.76
CA GLN A 306 2.01 -0.97 9.46
C GLN A 306 2.72 -0.17 10.56
N GLU A 307 2.39 -0.42 11.84
CA GLU A 307 3.02 0.24 13.00
C GLU A 307 4.53 -0.08 13.06
N ASN A 308 4.91 -1.35 12.96
CA ASN A 308 6.31 -1.78 12.93
C ASN A 308 7.08 -1.22 11.72
N SER A 309 6.43 -1.08 10.56
CA SER A 309 7.06 -0.52 9.35
C SER A 309 7.40 0.96 9.52
N VAL A 310 6.53 1.73 10.18
CA VAL A 310 6.78 3.16 10.46
C VAL A 310 7.89 3.34 11.49
N GLU A 311 7.97 2.50 12.53
CA GLU A 311 9.08 2.53 13.48
C GLU A 311 10.42 2.12 12.83
N PHE A 312 10.41 1.09 11.97
CA PHE A 312 11.59 0.67 11.21
C PHE A 312 12.06 1.75 10.23
N GLU A 313 11.15 2.40 9.51
CA GLU A 313 11.46 3.53 8.62
C GLU A 313 12.09 4.69 9.41
N ALA A 314 11.47 5.10 10.53
CA ALA A 314 12.02 6.15 11.40
C ALA A 314 13.41 5.80 11.94
N CYS A 315 13.67 4.53 12.26
CA CYS A 315 14.97 4.05 12.71
C CYS A 315 16.04 4.07 11.60
N LEU A 316 15.68 3.65 10.38
CA LEU A 316 16.55 3.73 9.20
C LEU A 316 16.89 5.19 8.86
N VAL A 317 15.87 6.04 8.84
CA VAL A 317 15.97 7.48 8.59
C VAL A 317 16.94 8.15 9.57
N ALA A 318 16.79 7.91 10.88
CA ALA A 318 17.67 8.48 11.90
C ALA A 318 19.14 7.98 11.79
N GLN A 319 19.36 6.75 11.31
CA GLN A 319 20.71 6.23 11.03
C GLN A 319 21.36 6.94 9.83
N CYS A 320 20.60 7.15 8.74
CA CYS A 320 21.05 7.93 7.58
C CYS A 320 21.37 9.38 7.96
N ASP A 321 20.52 10.02 8.77
CA ASP A 321 20.76 11.38 9.28
C ASP A 321 22.06 11.48 10.06
N ALA A 322 22.35 10.53 10.96
CA ALA A 322 23.58 10.52 11.75
C ALA A 322 24.86 10.45 10.86
N LEU A 323 24.81 9.73 9.74
CA LEU A 323 25.89 9.68 8.75
C LEU A 323 26.03 11.00 7.98
N ILE A 324 24.91 11.59 7.55
CA ILE A 324 24.87 12.90 6.86
C ILE A 324 25.42 13.99 7.78
N ASP A 325 25.07 13.96 9.07
CA ASP A 325 25.48 14.95 10.06
C ASP A 325 26.97 14.82 10.39
N ALA A 326 27.50 13.59 10.49
CA ALA A 326 28.93 13.32 10.60
C ALA A 326 29.71 13.85 9.37
N LEU A 327 29.18 13.64 8.16
CA LEU A 327 29.78 14.13 6.92
C LEU A 327 29.77 15.66 6.82
N ASN A 328 28.67 16.31 7.23
CA ASN A 328 28.57 17.77 7.28
C ASN A 328 29.54 18.38 8.31
N ARG A 329 29.67 17.78 9.50
CA ARG A 329 30.68 18.17 10.50
C ARG A 329 32.10 18.02 9.94
N ARG A 330 32.38 16.95 9.19
CA ARG A 330 33.68 16.75 8.52
C ARG A 330 33.93 17.79 7.41
N LYS A 331 32.93 18.12 6.59
CA LYS A 331 33.00 19.17 5.58
C LYS A 331 33.36 20.52 6.21
N ALA A 332 32.72 20.89 7.32
CA ALA A 332 33.04 22.12 8.04
C ALA A 332 34.50 22.15 8.57
N GLN A 333 35.00 21.03 9.12
CA GLN A 333 36.41 20.91 9.53
C GLN A 333 37.40 21.06 8.38
N LEU A 334 37.07 20.56 7.18
CA LEU A 334 37.92 20.67 6.00
C LEU A 334 37.95 22.11 5.46
N LEU A 335 36.79 22.77 5.36
CA LEU A 335 36.70 24.18 4.97
C LEU A 335 37.45 25.11 5.96
N ALA A 336 37.39 24.83 7.26
CA ALA A 336 38.15 25.57 8.26
C ALA A 336 39.68 25.45 8.08
N ARG A 337 40.19 24.32 7.54
CA ARG A 337 41.61 24.16 7.20
C ARG A 337 41.98 25.01 5.98
N VAL A 338 41.16 24.98 4.92
CA VAL A 338 41.37 25.79 3.71
C VAL A 338 41.36 27.29 4.03
N ASN A 339 40.40 27.75 4.84
CA ASN A 339 40.34 29.15 5.26
C ASN A 339 41.57 29.57 6.08
N LYS A 340 42.08 28.70 6.97
CA LYS A 340 43.28 28.98 7.76
C LYS A 340 44.54 29.07 6.88
N GLU A 341 44.67 28.23 5.86
CA GLU A 341 45.77 28.28 4.90
C GLU A 341 45.71 29.54 4.02
N HIS A 342 44.50 29.89 3.55
CA HIS A 342 44.22 31.12 2.83
C HIS A 342 44.59 32.37 3.65
N GLU A 343 44.17 32.44 4.92
CA GLU A 343 44.53 33.52 5.84
C GLU A 343 46.05 33.60 6.08
N HIS A 344 46.72 32.45 6.20
CA HIS A 344 48.18 32.39 6.38
C HIS A 344 48.93 32.93 5.15
N LYS A 345 48.61 32.43 3.95
CA LYS A 345 49.19 32.89 2.68
C LYS A 345 48.96 34.39 2.48
N LEU A 346 47.72 34.87 2.65
CA LEU A 346 47.41 36.30 2.56
C LEU A 346 48.17 37.14 3.58
N LYS A 347 48.34 36.67 4.82
CA LYS A 347 49.12 37.38 5.83
C LYS A 347 50.59 37.53 5.38
N VAL A 348 51.25 36.45 4.99
CA VAL A 348 52.67 36.49 4.60
C VAL A 348 52.90 37.40 3.40
N VAL A 349 51.99 37.40 2.41
CA VAL A 349 52.07 38.32 1.26
C VAL A 349 51.86 39.78 1.68
N ARG A 350 50.87 40.08 2.54
CA ARG A 350 50.66 41.45 3.06
C ARG A 350 51.85 41.95 3.87
N ASP A 351 52.43 41.10 4.72
CA ASP A 351 53.59 41.42 5.55
C ASP A 351 54.82 41.70 4.65
N GLN A 352 55.01 40.95 3.55
CA GLN A 352 56.06 41.23 2.56
C GLN A 352 55.82 42.54 1.80
N ILE A 353 54.58 42.83 1.36
CA ILE A 353 54.22 44.11 0.72
C ILE A 353 54.52 45.28 1.67
N SER A 354 54.13 45.18 2.94
CA SER A 354 54.38 46.20 3.96
C SER A 354 55.89 46.46 4.15
N HIS A 355 56.69 45.40 4.31
CA HIS A 355 58.15 45.50 4.44
C HIS A 355 58.80 46.18 3.22
N CYS A 356 58.48 45.74 2.00
CA CYS A 356 58.99 46.35 0.78
C CYS A 356 58.55 47.82 0.64
N THR A 357 57.32 48.17 1.02
CA THR A 357 56.81 49.55 0.99
C THR A 357 57.60 50.48 1.92
N VAL A 358 57.90 50.04 3.14
CA VAL A 358 58.70 50.82 4.11
C VAL A 358 60.13 51.00 3.61
N LYS A 359 60.76 49.92 3.14
CA LYS A 359 62.13 49.92 2.63
C LYS A 359 62.29 50.80 1.37
N LEU A 360 61.29 50.79 0.49
CA LEU A 360 61.24 51.67 -0.69
C LEU A 360 61.22 53.15 -0.26
N ARG A 361 60.29 53.55 0.62
CA ARG A 361 60.22 54.92 1.15
C ARG A 361 61.52 55.38 1.81
N GLN A 362 62.17 54.50 2.59
CA GLN A 362 63.48 54.79 3.20
C GLN A 362 64.59 54.98 2.15
N THR A 363 64.58 54.17 1.08
CA THR A 363 65.54 54.28 -0.03
C THR A 363 65.32 55.57 -0.81
N THR A 364 64.06 55.93 -1.12
CA THR A 364 63.70 57.19 -1.80
C THR A 364 64.13 58.41 -0.99
N GLY A 365 63.81 58.47 0.32
CA GLY A 365 64.21 59.61 1.16
C GLY A 365 65.72 59.73 1.37
N LEU A 366 66.47 58.61 1.36
CA LEU A 366 67.93 58.65 1.34
C LEU A 366 68.46 59.21 0.01
N MET A 367 67.90 58.78 -1.12
CA MET A 367 68.26 59.25 -2.45
C MET A 367 67.99 60.75 -2.61
N GLU A 368 66.81 61.23 -2.19
CA GLU A 368 66.45 62.65 -2.18
C GLU A 368 67.41 63.48 -1.32
N TYR A 369 67.76 63.01 -0.11
CA TYR A 369 68.73 63.70 0.74
C TYR A 369 70.14 63.73 0.13
N CYS A 370 70.60 62.64 -0.50
CA CYS A 370 71.87 62.63 -1.23
C CYS A 370 71.87 63.60 -2.42
N LEU A 371 70.77 63.69 -3.16
CA LEU A 371 70.61 64.63 -4.28
C LEU A 371 70.60 66.10 -3.83
N GLU A 372 70.14 66.40 -2.60
CA GLU A 372 70.24 67.75 -2.03
C GLU A 372 71.67 68.06 -1.57
N VAL A 373 72.33 67.13 -0.88
CA VAL A 373 73.72 67.29 -0.40
C VAL A 373 74.73 67.47 -1.56
N ILE A 374 74.47 66.88 -2.73
CA ILE A 374 75.29 67.07 -3.94
C ILE A 374 75.27 68.51 -4.46
N LYS A 375 74.33 69.36 -4.02
CA LYS A 375 74.25 70.79 -4.39
C LYS A 375 75.06 71.71 -3.47
N GLU A 376 75.70 71.18 -2.43
CA GLU A 376 76.48 71.97 -1.47
C GLU A 376 77.68 72.65 -2.17
N ASN A 377 77.93 73.92 -1.86
CA ASN A 377 78.94 74.75 -2.52
C ASN A 377 80.20 74.95 -1.67
N ASP A 378 80.17 74.63 -0.37
CA ASP A 378 81.40 74.53 0.44
C ASP A 378 82.04 73.13 0.33
N PRO A 379 83.26 72.99 -0.25
CA PRO A 379 83.97 71.72 -0.27
C PRO A 379 84.25 71.16 1.13
N SER A 380 84.39 72.00 2.15
CA SER A 380 84.74 71.57 3.51
C SER A 380 83.57 70.92 4.23
N GLY A 381 82.36 71.50 4.13
CA GLY A 381 81.12 70.95 4.64
C GLY A 381 80.68 69.70 3.90
N PHE A 382 80.81 69.67 2.56
CA PHE A 382 80.51 68.47 1.77
C PHE A 382 81.35 67.26 2.19
N LEU A 383 82.67 67.43 2.33
CA LEU A 383 83.59 66.34 2.70
C LEU A 383 83.40 65.84 4.14
N GLN A 384 82.79 66.62 5.04
CA GLN A 384 82.46 66.16 6.40
C GLN A 384 81.36 65.09 6.43
N ILE A 385 80.49 65.03 5.42
CA ILE A 385 79.30 64.15 5.42
C ILE A 385 79.24 63.16 4.25
N SER A 386 79.88 63.45 3.12
CA SER A 386 79.81 62.64 1.89
C SER A 386 80.22 61.20 2.12
N ASP A 387 81.33 60.98 2.83
CA ASP A 387 81.93 59.68 3.11
C ASP A 387 80.98 58.77 3.94
N ALA A 388 80.23 59.36 4.87
CA ALA A 388 79.21 58.67 5.66
C ALA A 388 77.95 58.36 4.83
N LEU A 389 77.57 59.23 3.89
CA LEU A 389 76.46 59.00 2.97
C LEU A 389 76.77 57.92 1.93
N ILE A 390 77.97 57.92 1.36
CA ILE A 390 78.45 56.88 0.44
C ILE A 390 78.34 55.50 1.10
N ARG A 391 78.79 55.36 2.36
CA ARG A 391 78.61 54.11 3.14
C ARG A 391 77.13 53.75 3.35
N ARG A 392 76.26 54.72 3.68
CA ARG A 392 74.82 54.48 3.85
C ARG A 392 74.12 54.05 2.57
N VAL A 393 74.52 54.57 1.40
CA VAL A 393 73.95 54.19 0.10
C VAL A 393 74.29 52.74 -0.22
N HIS A 394 75.58 52.36 -0.21
CA HIS A 394 76.01 50.97 -0.45
C HIS A 394 75.35 49.98 0.53
N LEU A 395 75.32 50.30 1.83
CA LEU A 395 74.64 49.47 2.83
C LEU A 395 73.13 49.33 2.58
N THR A 396 72.48 50.30 1.92
CA THR A 396 71.05 50.23 1.56
C THR A 396 70.85 49.41 0.28
N GLU A 397 71.75 49.53 -0.69
CA GLU A 397 71.80 48.76 -1.94
C GLU A 397 72.02 47.26 -1.67
N ASP A 398 73.05 46.90 -0.89
CA ASP A 398 73.34 45.52 -0.48
C ASP A 398 72.12 44.83 0.16
N GLN A 399 71.34 45.58 0.93
CA GLN A 399 70.12 45.06 1.57
C GLN A 399 69.04 44.69 0.56
N TRP A 400 68.96 45.30 -0.62
CA TRP A 400 68.02 44.87 -1.67
C TRP A 400 68.48 43.57 -2.37
N GLY A 401 69.80 43.40 -2.52
CA GLY A 401 70.42 42.41 -3.42
C GLY A 401 70.21 40.92 -3.13
N LYS A 402 69.63 40.54 -1.98
CA LYS A 402 69.33 39.12 -1.65
C LYS A 402 67.92 38.96 -1.05
N GLY A 403 67.09 38.13 -1.69
CA GLY A 403 65.82 37.62 -1.14
C GLY A 403 64.72 38.65 -0.81
N THR A 404 64.92 39.94 -1.08
CA THR A 404 63.91 40.99 -0.82
C THR A 404 62.80 40.96 -1.87
N LEU A 405 63.17 40.83 -3.15
CA LEU A 405 62.27 40.92 -4.30
C LEU A 405 61.68 39.58 -4.77
N THR A 406 62.05 38.47 -4.12
CA THR A 406 61.51 37.13 -4.42
C THR A 406 60.22 36.87 -3.61
N PRO A 407 59.12 36.40 -4.22
CA PRO A 407 57.91 36.01 -3.49
C PRO A 407 58.20 34.94 -2.43
N ARG A 408 57.65 35.11 -1.22
CA ARG A 408 57.83 34.16 -0.10
C ARG A 408 56.75 33.08 0.02
N MET A 409 55.73 33.11 -0.84
CA MET A 409 54.60 32.17 -0.86
C MET A 409 54.12 31.91 -2.28
N THR A 410 53.60 30.70 -2.51
CA THR A 410 52.89 30.30 -3.73
C THR A 410 51.40 30.68 -3.65
N THR A 411 50.77 30.89 -4.81
CA THR A 411 49.32 31.11 -4.96
C THR A 411 48.48 29.86 -4.68
N ASP A 412 49.07 28.69 -4.93
CA ASP A 412 48.32 27.45 -5.12
C ASP A 412 48.10 26.72 -3.77
N PHE A 413 47.08 25.86 -3.71
CA PHE A 413 46.75 25.11 -2.50
C PHE A 413 47.14 23.64 -2.66
N ASP A 414 48.24 23.23 -2.02
CA ASP A 414 48.73 21.85 -1.99
C ASP A 414 47.88 20.95 -1.07
N LEU A 415 46.57 20.87 -1.35
CA LEU A 415 45.56 20.19 -0.54
C LEU A 415 44.66 19.30 -1.41
N SER A 416 45.00 18.01 -1.51
CA SER A 416 44.16 16.98 -2.13
C SER A 416 43.20 16.33 -1.11
N LEU A 417 41.97 16.04 -1.54
CA LEU A 417 40.99 15.26 -0.78
C LEU A 417 40.70 13.96 -1.52
N ASP A 418 41.16 12.83 -0.96
CA ASP A 418 40.65 11.53 -1.35
C ASP A 418 39.28 11.26 -0.70
N ASN A 419 38.33 10.81 -1.52
CA ASN A 419 36.99 10.40 -1.12
C ASN A 419 36.68 8.93 -1.47
N SER A 420 37.59 8.23 -2.16
CA SER A 420 37.38 6.91 -2.76
C SER A 420 36.98 5.85 -1.71
N PRO A 421 37.66 5.73 -0.55
CA PRO A 421 37.29 4.75 0.47
C PRO A 421 35.93 5.02 1.09
N LEU A 422 35.54 6.29 1.24
CA LEU A 422 34.24 6.67 1.81
C LEU A 422 33.10 6.39 0.82
N LEU A 423 33.31 6.67 -0.48
CA LEU A 423 32.35 6.30 -1.52
C LEU A 423 32.18 4.78 -1.59
N GLN A 424 33.27 4.01 -1.52
CA GLN A 424 33.21 2.54 -1.47
C GLN A 424 32.39 2.04 -0.27
N SER A 425 32.60 2.60 0.93
CA SER A 425 31.78 2.26 2.11
C SER A 425 30.30 2.64 1.93
N ILE A 426 29.98 3.78 1.31
CA ILE A 426 28.60 4.18 1.03
C ILE A 426 27.92 3.23 0.02
N HIS A 427 28.64 2.78 -1.01
CA HIS A 427 28.15 1.76 -1.95
C HIS A 427 27.96 0.37 -1.33
N GLN A 428 28.47 0.14 -0.11
CA GLN A 428 28.32 -1.11 0.65
C GLN A 428 27.25 -1.02 1.77
N LEU A 429 26.53 0.10 1.87
CA LEU A 429 25.40 0.25 2.80
C LEU A 429 24.17 -0.49 2.26
N ASP A 430 23.86 -1.65 2.84
CA ASP A 430 22.71 -2.49 2.50
C ASP A 430 22.06 -3.10 3.76
N PHE A 431 20.84 -3.60 3.64
CA PHE A 431 20.09 -4.23 4.72
C PHE A 431 20.67 -5.60 5.09
N VAL A 432 21.52 -5.63 6.11
CA VAL A 432 21.95 -6.89 6.73
C VAL A 432 20.73 -7.58 7.35
N GLN A 433 20.18 -8.58 6.65
CA GLN A 433 19.13 -9.44 7.19
C GLN A 433 19.70 -10.26 8.35
N VAL A 434 19.52 -9.77 9.58
CA VAL A 434 20.05 -10.36 10.81
C VAL A 434 19.37 -11.71 11.05
N LYS A 435 19.96 -12.77 10.52
CA LYS A 435 19.54 -14.15 10.78
C LYS A 435 19.96 -14.56 12.20
N VAL A 436 19.35 -15.63 12.69
CA VAL A 436 19.83 -16.35 13.88
C VAL A 436 21.27 -16.86 13.61
N PRO A 437 22.18 -16.89 14.61
CA PRO A 437 23.55 -17.37 14.39
C PRO A 437 23.59 -18.82 13.94
N ALA A 438 24.64 -19.22 13.23
CA ALA A 438 24.85 -20.62 12.91
C ALA A 438 25.18 -21.44 14.16
N THR A 439 24.75 -22.70 14.19
CA THR A 439 25.01 -23.63 15.29
C THR A 439 26.51 -23.73 15.60
N PRO A 440 26.94 -23.49 16.85
CA PRO A 440 28.34 -23.60 17.25
C PRO A 440 28.84 -25.05 17.21
N ILE A 441 30.13 -25.20 16.92
CA ILE A 441 30.82 -26.49 16.78
C ILE A 441 31.71 -26.70 18.00
N LEU A 442 31.40 -27.71 18.83
CA LEU A 442 32.27 -28.15 19.92
C LEU A 442 33.61 -28.66 19.37
N GLN A 443 34.71 -28.16 19.93
CA GLN A 443 36.06 -28.51 19.54
C GLN A 443 36.55 -29.69 20.37
N LEU A 444 36.25 -30.90 19.91
CA LEU A 444 36.52 -32.15 20.65
C LEU A 444 37.98 -32.30 21.09
N GLU A 445 38.92 -31.80 20.29
CA GLU A 445 40.37 -31.80 20.54
C GLU A 445 40.81 -30.84 21.68
N GLU A 446 39.96 -29.86 22.02
CA GLU A 446 40.17 -28.87 23.09
C GLU A 446 39.24 -29.10 24.30
N CYS A 447 38.35 -30.09 24.22
CA CYS A 447 37.47 -30.48 25.33
C CYS A 447 38.15 -31.57 26.17
N CYS A 448 38.11 -31.45 27.49
CA CYS A 448 38.68 -32.45 28.40
C CYS A 448 37.90 -32.57 29.70
N THR A 449 37.97 -33.73 30.33
CA THR A 449 37.53 -33.96 31.71
C THR A 449 38.73 -34.23 32.60
N HIS A 450 38.68 -33.76 33.84
CA HIS A 450 39.74 -33.94 34.83
C HIS A 450 39.13 -33.95 36.24
N ASN A 451 39.24 -35.07 36.94
CA ASN A 451 38.62 -35.29 38.26
C ASN A 451 37.11 -34.96 38.23
N ASN A 452 36.75 -33.90 38.95
CA ASN A 452 35.41 -33.38 39.22
C ASN A 452 34.98 -32.28 38.21
N SER A 453 35.79 -31.94 37.20
CA SER A 453 35.49 -30.86 36.25
C SER A 453 35.64 -31.23 34.78
N ALA A 454 34.97 -30.43 33.93
CA ALA A 454 35.00 -30.55 32.48
C ALA A 454 35.27 -29.20 31.82
N THR A 455 36.27 -29.11 30.95
CA THR A 455 36.53 -27.95 30.09
C THR A 455 35.98 -28.22 28.69
N LEU A 456 35.23 -27.25 28.18
CA LEU A 456 34.50 -27.31 26.91
C LEU A 456 34.87 -26.10 26.06
N SER A 457 35.23 -26.33 24.80
CA SER A 457 35.57 -25.31 23.79
C SER A 457 34.65 -25.43 22.58
N TRP A 458 34.28 -24.31 21.97
CA TRP A 458 33.41 -24.25 20.79
C TRP A 458 33.70 -23.06 19.88
N LYS A 459 33.57 -23.23 18.57
CA LYS A 459 33.70 -22.16 17.58
C LYS A 459 32.50 -22.00 16.67
N GLN A 460 32.30 -20.78 16.18
CA GLN A 460 31.37 -20.47 15.10
C GLN A 460 31.84 -21.16 13.79
N PRO A 461 30.94 -21.70 12.95
CA PRO A 461 31.32 -22.32 11.68
C PRO A 461 32.07 -21.37 10.74
N PRO A 462 33.14 -21.81 10.03
CA PRO A 462 34.01 -20.92 9.23
C PRO A 462 33.32 -20.11 8.12
N LEU A 463 32.14 -20.54 7.67
CA LEU A 463 31.35 -19.87 6.62
C LEU A 463 30.19 -19.02 7.18
N SER A 464 30.08 -18.88 8.51
CA SER A 464 29.00 -18.14 9.14
C SER A 464 29.29 -16.64 9.16
N THR A 465 28.66 -15.91 8.25
CA THR A 465 28.72 -14.43 8.14
C THR A 465 27.89 -13.68 9.20
N VAL A 466 27.17 -14.40 10.06
CA VAL A 466 26.28 -13.84 11.08
C VAL A 466 27.01 -13.83 12.43
N PRO A 467 27.28 -12.66 13.05
CA PRO A 467 27.88 -12.64 14.37
C PRO A 467 26.90 -13.12 15.45
N ALA A 468 27.42 -13.85 16.44
CA ALA A 468 26.74 -14.11 17.71
C ALA A 468 27.01 -12.97 18.71
N ASP A 469 25.98 -12.55 19.46
CA ASP A 469 26.13 -11.69 20.64
C ASP A 469 26.61 -12.50 21.87
N GLY A 470 26.49 -13.84 21.84
CA GLY A 470 27.05 -14.75 22.83
C GLY A 470 26.66 -16.22 22.60
N TYR A 471 26.99 -17.06 23.58
CA TYR A 471 26.73 -18.49 23.63
C TYR A 471 26.10 -18.88 24.97
N ILE A 472 25.34 -19.98 24.95
CA ILE A 472 24.76 -20.63 26.12
C ILE A 472 25.17 -22.10 26.08
N LEU A 473 25.85 -22.56 27.13
CA LEU A 473 26.23 -23.97 27.33
C LEU A 473 25.28 -24.62 28.31
N GLU A 474 24.86 -25.84 28.00
CA GLU A 474 24.04 -26.69 28.85
C GLU A 474 24.71 -28.04 29.10
N LEU A 475 24.53 -28.55 30.32
CA LEU A 475 24.90 -29.89 30.77
C LEU A 475 23.70 -30.56 31.44
N ASP A 476 23.56 -31.87 31.30
CA ASP A 476 22.57 -32.65 32.07
C ASP A 476 23.06 -32.96 33.50
N ASP A 477 22.34 -33.82 34.21
CA ASP A 477 22.65 -34.24 35.59
C ASP A 477 23.51 -35.51 35.68
N GLY A 478 24.06 -35.99 34.57
CA GLY A 478 24.87 -37.22 34.50
C GLY A 478 24.05 -38.52 34.48
N ASN A 479 22.72 -38.44 34.56
CA ASN A 479 21.79 -39.58 34.50
C ASN A 479 20.79 -39.47 33.33
N GLY A 480 21.05 -38.61 32.34
CA GLY A 480 20.16 -38.37 31.21
C GLY A 480 18.88 -37.59 31.55
N GLY A 481 18.90 -36.83 32.66
CA GLY A 481 17.79 -35.98 33.08
C GLY A 481 17.71 -34.65 32.33
N GLN A 482 17.35 -33.58 33.04
CA GLN A 482 17.14 -32.27 32.41
C GLN A 482 18.45 -31.50 32.27
N PHE A 483 18.76 -31.09 31.03
CA PHE A 483 19.78 -30.10 30.71
C PHE A 483 19.56 -28.78 31.48
N ARG A 484 20.63 -28.24 32.05
CA ARG A 484 20.68 -26.97 32.80
C ARG A 484 21.72 -26.04 32.19
N GLU A 485 21.41 -24.75 32.13
CA GLU A 485 22.34 -23.74 31.64
C GLU A 485 23.47 -23.52 32.67
N VAL A 486 24.71 -23.79 32.26
CA VAL A 486 25.93 -23.71 33.10
C VAL A 486 26.80 -22.49 32.77
N TYR A 487 26.68 -21.95 31.55
CA TYR A 487 27.39 -20.75 31.12
C TYR A 487 26.53 -19.95 30.13
N VAL A 488 26.56 -18.62 30.28
CA VAL A 488 25.99 -17.66 29.34
C VAL A 488 26.98 -16.50 29.20
N GLY A 489 27.49 -16.25 27.99
CA GLY A 489 28.49 -15.21 27.78
C GLY A 489 29.11 -15.20 26.38
N LYS A 490 30.19 -14.42 26.19
CA LYS A 490 30.82 -14.22 24.87
C LYS A 490 32.02 -15.13 24.58
N GLU A 491 32.56 -15.78 25.60
CA GLU A 491 33.74 -16.63 25.44
C GLU A 491 33.39 -17.92 24.69
N THR A 492 34.38 -18.45 23.99
CA THR A 492 34.32 -19.70 23.23
C THR A 492 34.78 -20.91 24.04
N MET A 493 35.08 -20.73 25.33
CA MET A 493 35.57 -21.79 26.22
C MET A 493 35.04 -21.59 27.65
N CYS A 494 34.67 -22.68 28.31
CA CYS A 494 34.23 -22.67 29.70
C CYS A 494 34.66 -23.96 30.42
N THR A 495 35.08 -23.83 31.68
CA THR A 495 35.29 -24.96 32.60
C THR A 495 34.15 -25.01 33.60
N VAL A 496 33.59 -26.21 33.79
CA VAL A 496 32.49 -26.50 34.72
C VAL A 496 33.02 -27.41 35.81
N ASP A 497 33.17 -26.86 37.01
CA ASP A 497 33.58 -27.59 38.23
C ASP A 497 32.34 -28.03 39.03
N GLY A 498 32.48 -29.05 39.88
CA GLY A 498 31.42 -29.54 40.78
C GLY A 498 30.64 -30.75 40.27
N LEU A 499 31.15 -31.48 39.27
CA LEU A 499 30.51 -32.64 38.68
C LEU A 499 30.75 -33.91 39.52
N HIS A 500 29.79 -34.84 39.58
CA HIS A 500 29.97 -36.11 40.26
C HIS A 500 31.07 -36.95 39.59
N PHE A 501 31.86 -37.67 40.38
CA PHE A 501 32.86 -38.63 39.88
C PHE A 501 32.20 -39.83 39.16
N ASN A 502 32.95 -40.48 38.28
CA ASN A 502 32.56 -41.62 37.44
C ASN A 502 31.17 -41.50 36.79
N SER A 503 30.81 -40.29 36.37
CA SER A 503 29.46 -39.93 35.90
C SER A 503 29.52 -39.46 34.44
N THR A 504 28.49 -39.81 33.67
CA THR A 504 28.47 -39.61 32.21
C THR A 504 27.55 -38.45 31.84
N TYR A 505 28.15 -37.29 31.57
CA TYR A 505 27.45 -36.03 31.31
C TYR A 505 27.25 -35.76 29.82
N ASN A 506 26.11 -35.17 29.47
CA ASN A 506 25.79 -34.71 28.12
C ASN A 506 25.89 -33.18 28.03
N ALA A 507 26.86 -32.68 27.26
CA ALA A 507 27.07 -31.25 27.01
C ALA A 507 26.51 -30.82 25.65
N ARG A 508 25.90 -29.63 25.56
CA ARG A 508 25.47 -29.01 24.29
C ARG A 508 25.51 -27.49 24.36
N VAL A 509 25.82 -26.81 23.25
CA VAL A 509 25.96 -25.35 23.21
C VAL A 509 25.11 -24.74 22.09
N LYS A 510 24.45 -23.61 22.35
CA LYS A 510 23.70 -22.79 21.38
C LYS A 510 24.31 -21.38 21.32
N ALA A 511 24.33 -20.77 20.13
CA ALA A 511 24.72 -19.36 19.95
C ALA A 511 23.46 -18.47 19.98
N PHE A 512 23.59 -17.20 20.34
CA PHE A 512 22.48 -16.25 20.32
C PHE A 512 22.87 -14.88 19.78
N ASN A 513 21.90 -14.19 19.18
CA ASN A 513 21.99 -12.76 18.86
C ASN A 513 20.62 -12.08 19.04
N LYS A 514 20.53 -10.78 18.76
CA LYS A 514 19.28 -10.00 18.83
C LYS A 514 18.07 -10.59 18.09
N THR A 515 18.25 -11.46 17.09
CA THR A 515 17.16 -12.14 16.37
C THR A 515 16.70 -13.42 17.06
N GLY A 516 17.58 -14.12 17.77
CA GLY A 516 17.22 -15.35 18.48
C GLY A 516 18.40 -16.30 18.74
N VAL A 517 18.06 -17.54 19.12
CA VAL A 517 19.02 -18.60 19.49
C VAL A 517 19.15 -19.65 18.39
N SER A 518 20.38 -20.11 18.13
CA SER A 518 20.66 -21.18 17.17
C SER A 518 20.08 -22.53 17.64
N PRO A 519 19.90 -23.50 16.73
CA PRO A 519 19.86 -24.90 17.13
C PRO A 519 21.13 -25.26 17.92
N TYR A 520 21.00 -26.16 18.90
CA TYR A 520 22.13 -26.68 19.67
C TYR A 520 23.16 -27.39 18.78
N SER A 521 24.41 -27.41 19.25
CA SER A 521 25.46 -28.30 18.76
C SER A 521 25.01 -29.77 18.82
N LYS A 522 25.76 -30.65 18.14
CA LYS A 522 25.73 -32.07 18.51
C LYS A 522 26.04 -32.20 20.01
N THR A 523 25.34 -33.10 20.69
CA THR A 523 25.63 -33.43 22.09
C THR A 523 27.01 -34.09 22.18
N LEU A 524 27.84 -33.64 23.11
CA LEU A 524 29.10 -34.25 23.48
C LEU A 524 28.92 -35.03 24.78
N VAL A 525 29.25 -36.32 24.76
CA VAL A 525 29.28 -37.16 25.95
C VAL A 525 30.64 -37.00 26.63
N LEU A 526 30.64 -36.78 27.94
CA LEU A 526 31.80 -36.56 28.78
C LEU A 526 31.75 -37.55 29.95
N GLN A 527 32.88 -38.09 30.38
CA GLN A 527 32.96 -38.91 31.59
C GLN A 527 33.98 -38.30 32.57
N THR A 528 33.54 -38.05 33.80
CA THR A 528 34.43 -37.67 34.91
C THR A 528 35.23 -38.89 35.39
N SER A 529 36.41 -38.68 35.97
CA SER A 529 37.22 -39.80 36.47
C SER A 529 36.59 -40.44 37.70
N GLU A 530 37.08 -41.63 38.07
CA GLU A 530 36.77 -42.22 39.36
C GLU A 530 37.37 -41.38 40.51
N ASP A 531 36.80 -41.52 41.71
CA ASP A 531 37.18 -40.77 42.90
C ASP A 531 38.39 -41.47 43.57
N THR A 532 39.59 -40.95 43.30
CA THR A 532 40.84 -41.50 43.85
C THR A 532 41.28 -40.68 45.06
N ASP A 533 40.98 -41.18 46.27
CA ASP A 533 41.38 -40.60 47.56
C ASP A 533 42.93 -40.55 47.70
N SER A 534 43.51 -39.41 47.33
CA SER A 534 44.77 -38.82 47.83
C SER A 534 46.08 -39.64 47.89
N GLU A 535 47.14 -39.09 47.29
CA GLU A 535 48.40 -38.89 48.03
C GLU A 535 48.89 -37.45 47.86
N GLU A 536 49.28 -36.80 48.95
CA GLU A 536 50.08 -35.57 48.90
C GLU A 536 51.56 -35.93 48.69
N GLN A 537 52.16 -35.53 47.57
CA GLN A 537 53.61 -35.42 47.46
C GLN A 537 53.99 -34.02 46.97
N THR A 538 54.98 -33.42 47.62
CA THR A 538 55.30 -31.99 47.55
C THR A 538 56.63 -31.70 46.88
N LEU A 539 56.80 -30.44 46.44
CA LEU A 539 58.02 -29.83 45.89
C LEU A 539 58.35 -30.19 44.43
N PRO A 540 59.14 -29.35 43.71
CA PRO A 540 58.83 -27.94 43.49
C PRO A 540 59.05 -27.50 42.02
N PHE A 541 58.23 -26.57 41.49
CA PHE A 541 58.45 -25.95 40.18
C PHE A 541 58.38 -24.41 40.22
N PRO A 542 59.15 -23.70 39.37
CA PRO A 542 59.28 -22.24 39.42
C PRO A 542 58.20 -21.48 38.64
N VAL A 543 58.07 -20.20 38.97
CA VAL A 543 57.15 -19.21 38.36
C VAL A 543 57.62 -18.81 36.95
N PRO A 544 56.70 -18.70 35.97
CA PRO A 544 56.57 -17.44 35.21
C PRO A 544 55.25 -16.70 35.45
N SER A 545 55.28 -15.38 35.25
CA SER A 545 54.30 -14.41 35.76
C SER A 545 52.96 -14.27 35.00
N GLU A 546 52.04 -13.58 35.68
CA GLU A 546 50.97 -12.71 35.12
C GLU A 546 49.75 -13.32 34.40
N ARG A 547 48.71 -13.58 35.20
CA ARG A 547 47.31 -13.34 34.80
C ARG A 547 46.77 -12.11 35.55
N LEU A 548 46.04 -11.23 34.85
CA LEU A 548 45.23 -10.17 35.48
C LEU A 548 43.77 -10.65 35.67
N PRO A 549 43.05 -10.20 36.72
CA PRO A 549 41.78 -10.82 37.12
C PRO A 549 40.53 -10.16 36.51
N LEU A 550 39.53 -10.98 36.17
CA LEU A 550 38.14 -10.56 36.00
C LEU A 550 37.30 -11.04 37.19
N ARG A 551 36.37 -10.19 37.67
CA ARG A 551 35.61 -10.41 38.91
C ARG A 551 34.36 -11.26 38.69
N ARG A 552 34.07 -12.18 39.63
CA ARG A 552 32.74 -12.76 39.84
C ARG A 552 31.73 -11.68 40.26
N MET A 553 30.48 -11.83 39.84
CA MET A 553 29.29 -11.44 40.61
C MET A 553 28.22 -12.54 40.48
N SER A 554 27.36 -12.67 41.48
CA SER A 554 26.35 -13.73 41.63
C SER A 554 24.92 -13.17 41.64
N PRO A 555 23.89 -13.95 41.22
CA PRO A 555 22.50 -13.50 41.21
C PRO A 555 21.77 -13.78 42.55
N PHE A 556 20.78 -12.93 42.88
CA PHE A 556 19.55 -13.31 43.59
C PHE A 556 18.49 -12.18 43.47
N SER A 557 17.29 -12.40 44.01
CA SER A 557 16.03 -11.83 43.50
C SER A 557 15.33 -10.80 44.40
N SER A 558 14.28 -10.18 43.84
CA SER A 558 12.97 -9.87 44.48
C SER A 558 12.60 -8.41 44.84
N THR A 559 11.59 -7.92 44.10
CA THR A 559 10.32 -7.29 44.56
C THR A 559 10.23 -5.86 45.15
N LEU A 560 9.23 -5.13 44.58
CA LEU A 560 8.21 -4.27 45.25
C LEU A 560 8.46 -2.77 45.60
N ASN A 561 7.85 -1.92 44.76
CA ASN A 561 6.83 -0.88 45.09
C ASN A 561 7.15 0.56 45.57
N LEU A 562 6.24 1.45 45.09
CA LEU A 562 5.75 2.73 45.63
C LEU A 562 6.50 4.07 45.42
N GLN A 563 5.67 5.09 45.12
CA GLN A 563 5.93 6.54 44.98
C GLN A 563 5.72 7.28 46.35
N PRO A 564 5.64 8.63 46.41
CA PRO A 564 6.63 9.67 46.07
C PRO A 564 6.84 10.68 47.24
N SER A 565 7.80 11.62 47.15
CA SER A 565 7.77 12.88 47.94
C SER A 565 8.75 13.98 47.45
N PHE A 566 8.32 15.24 47.58
CA PHE A 566 9.15 16.47 47.58
C PHE A 566 9.10 17.08 49.00
N PRO A 567 10.17 17.74 49.48
CA PRO A 567 10.29 19.22 49.40
C PRO A 567 11.74 19.71 49.16
N GLY A 568 12.09 21.00 49.02
CA GLY A 568 11.28 22.21 48.80
C GLY A 568 11.86 23.49 49.49
N ARG A 569 11.99 24.60 48.72
CA ARG A 569 12.26 26.02 49.16
C ARG A 569 13.67 26.37 49.70
N SER A 570 14.18 27.63 49.63
CA SER A 570 13.74 28.87 48.93
C SER A 570 14.81 29.99 48.90
N TYR A 571 14.69 30.93 47.93
CA TYR A 571 14.90 32.42 47.92
C TYR A 571 15.88 33.10 48.92
N PHE A 572 16.55 34.23 48.62
CA PHE A 572 16.21 35.44 47.83
C PHE A 572 17.41 35.92 46.94
N ASP A 573 17.48 37.06 46.22
CA ASP A 573 16.64 38.28 46.14
C ASP A 573 16.53 38.90 44.70
N PHE A 574 16.90 40.17 44.51
CA PHE A 574 16.65 41.05 43.35
C PHE A 574 17.93 41.81 42.89
N ARG A 575 18.00 42.69 41.86
CA ARG A 575 17.03 43.47 41.02
C ARG A 575 17.74 43.81 39.66
N SER A 576 17.19 44.38 38.57
CA SER A 576 15.96 45.16 38.32
C SER A 576 15.43 45.04 36.87
N SER A 577 14.10 44.95 36.74
CA SER A 577 13.13 45.58 35.82
C SER A 577 13.39 45.90 34.30
N PRO A 578 12.31 46.04 33.49
CA PRO A 578 12.35 45.73 32.05
C PRO A 578 11.73 46.78 31.09
N HIS A 579 11.75 46.49 29.79
CA HIS A 579 10.77 47.00 28.81
C HIS A 579 10.19 45.85 27.96
N GLN A 580 8.85 45.79 27.90
CA GLN A 580 8.11 45.13 26.82
C GLN A 580 7.76 46.19 25.76
N LEU A 581 7.51 45.77 24.52
CA LEU A 581 6.33 46.24 23.76
C LEU A 581 6.06 45.29 22.57
N SER A 582 4.82 45.27 22.12
CA SER A 582 4.34 44.47 20.99
C SER A 582 4.46 45.22 19.68
N LEU A 583 4.58 44.49 18.56
CA LEU A 583 4.15 45.00 17.25
C LEU A 583 3.30 43.97 16.50
N HIS A 584 2.27 44.51 15.87
CA HIS A 584 1.32 43.90 14.95
C HIS A 584 1.27 44.86 13.73
N SER A 585 1.01 44.35 12.52
CA SER A 585 1.37 45.02 11.24
C SER A 585 2.90 45.00 10.96
N SER A 586 3.40 45.05 9.71
CA SER A 586 2.76 45.57 8.50
C SER A 586 2.79 44.63 7.28
N LEU A 587 1.61 44.31 6.75
CA LEU A 587 1.41 43.94 5.34
C LEU A 587 0.96 45.20 4.57
N GLN A 588 1.88 46.06 4.16
CA GLN A 588 1.60 47.18 3.24
C GLN A 588 2.88 47.89 2.75
N SER A 589 3.46 47.40 1.65
CA SER A 589 4.19 48.21 0.65
C SER A 589 4.57 47.34 -0.55
N LEU A 590 3.85 47.48 -1.66
CA LEU A 590 4.23 47.12 -3.04
C LEU A 590 3.05 47.43 -3.97
N ASN A 591 2.79 48.72 -4.17
CA ASN A 591 1.81 49.27 -5.12
C ASN A 591 2.15 50.75 -5.38
N ALA A 592 1.67 51.28 -6.51
CA ALA A 592 2.05 52.57 -7.13
C ALA A 592 3.41 52.57 -7.88
N PRO A 593 3.57 53.39 -8.96
CA PRO A 593 4.33 52.92 -10.12
C PRO A 593 5.44 53.85 -10.64
N GLY A 594 6.29 53.29 -11.50
CA GLY A 594 7.05 54.05 -12.51
C GLY A 594 8.51 54.36 -12.18
N CYS A 595 9.42 53.53 -12.70
CA CYS A 595 10.75 53.90 -13.20
C CYS A 595 11.33 52.71 -13.99
N ASN A 596 11.96 52.96 -15.14
CA ASN A 596 12.50 51.90 -15.98
C ASN A 596 13.87 51.43 -15.46
N PHE A 597 14.06 50.11 -15.41
CA PHE A 597 15.38 49.48 -15.50
C PHE A 597 15.21 48.10 -16.15
N GLU A 598 15.85 47.88 -17.30
CA GLU A 598 15.79 46.61 -18.04
C GLU A 598 16.97 45.72 -17.69
N THR A 599 16.74 44.40 -17.56
CA THR A 599 17.74 43.30 -17.65
C THR A 599 18.92 43.33 -16.63
N GLN A 600 19.35 42.24 -16.00
CA GLN A 600 19.51 40.87 -16.51
C GLN A 600 19.81 39.90 -15.33
N SER A 601 19.47 38.61 -15.46
CA SER A 601 19.82 37.49 -14.55
C SER A 601 19.22 37.50 -13.12
N ALA A 602 18.93 36.38 -12.46
CA ALA A 602 19.03 34.95 -12.84
C ALA A 602 17.82 34.15 -12.29
N PRO A 603 17.33 33.10 -12.99
CA PRO A 603 16.14 32.34 -12.57
C PRO A 603 16.39 31.37 -11.39
N TYR A 604 17.63 30.94 -11.18
CA TYR A 604 18.01 29.87 -10.25
C TYR A 604 17.67 30.17 -8.78
N SER A 605 17.67 31.45 -8.36
CA SER A 605 17.42 31.85 -6.97
C SER A 605 15.98 31.60 -6.52
N GLN A 606 14.98 31.89 -7.37
CA GLN A 606 13.57 31.67 -7.03
C GLN A 606 13.26 30.19 -6.82
N LEU A 607 13.82 29.30 -7.65
CA LEU A 607 13.57 27.87 -7.58
C LEU A 607 14.14 27.24 -6.29
N VAL A 608 15.34 27.68 -5.87
CA VAL A 608 15.97 27.25 -4.62
C VAL A 608 15.19 27.67 -3.38
N ASP A 609 14.48 28.80 -3.40
CA ASP A 609 13.59 29.20 -2.30
C ASP A 609 12.21 28.53 -2.39
N ILE A 610 11.68 28.31 -3.59
CA ILE A 610 10.47 27.48 -3.84
C ILE A 610 10.62 26.10 -3.21
N LYS A 611 11.72 25.39 -3.48
CA LYS A 611 11.99 24.05 -2.90
C LYS A 611 12.27 24.03 -1.39
N LYS A 612 12.43 25.20 -0.74
CA LYS A 612 12.62 25.33 0.72
C LYS A 612 11.38 25.81 1.47
N LEU A 613 10.55 26.65 0.85
CA LEU A 613 9.41 27.31 1.48
C LEU A 613 8.06 26.63 1.22
N LEU A 614 7.98 25.80 0.17
CA LEU A 614 6.77 25.06 -0.17
C LEU A 614 6.91 23.58 0.20
N ALA A 615 5.86 23.02 0.80
CA ALA A 615 5.73 21.57 0.94
C ALA A 615 5.50 20.97 -0.45
N VAL A 616 6.42 20.13 -0.90
CA VAL A 616 6.32 19.45 -2.20
C VAL A 616 5.13 18.48 -2.16
N ALA A 617 4.23 18.63 -3.13
CA ALA A 617 2.92 18.02 -3.16
C ALA A 617 3.00 16.56 -3.64
N TRP A 618 3.10 15.64 -2.69
CA TRP A 618 3.15 14.21 -2.99
C TRP A 618 1.79 13.64 -3.40
N PHE A 619 1.79 12.75 -4.40
CA PHE A 619 0.66 11.95 -4.82
C PHE A 619 1.12 10.63 -5.43
N ALA A 620 0.23 9.63 -5.38
CA ALA A 620 0.27 8.46 -6.24
C ALA A 620 -0.76 8.62 -7.37
N PHE A 621 -0.54 7.95 -8.50
CA PHE A 621 -1.52 7.86 -9.58
C PHE A 621 -2.77 7.09 -9.14
N ASP A 622 -3.93 7.43 -9.70
CA ASP A 622 -5.20 6.75 -9.41
C ASP A 622 -5.48 5.63 -10.42
N PRO A 623 -5.50 4.35 -9.99
CA PRO A 623 -5.89 3.23 -10.84
C PRO A 623 -7.35 3.34 -11.36
N GLY A 624 -8.22 4.06 -10.65
CA GLY A 624 -9.58 4.35 -11.10
C GLY A 624 -9.67 5.30 -12.29
N SER A 625 -8.58 6.03 -12.59
CA SER A 625 -8.47 6.99 -13.69
C SER A 625 -7.76 6.44 -14.94
N ALA A 626 -7.12 5.27 -14.82
CA ALA A 626 -6.18 4.73 -15.79
C ALA A 626 -6.84 3.87 -16.88
N HIS A 627 -6.35 3.97 -18.13
CA HIS A 627 -6.72 3.06 -19.23
C HIS A 627 -6.07 1.67 -19.05
N SER A 628 -6.58 0.62 -19.71
CA SER A 628 -6.03 -0.75 -19.63
C SER A 628 -4.56 -0.89 -20.05
N ASP A 629 -4.08 0.07 -20.85
CA ASP A 629 -2.72 0.07 -21.42
C ASP A 629 -1.73 0.83 -20.52
N ILE A 630 -2.23 1.44 -19.44
CA ILE A 630 -1.45 2.08 -18.38
C ILE A 630 -1.10 1.02 -17.33
N ILE A 631 0.20 0.77 -17.18
CA ILE A 631 0.76 -0.13 -16.18
C ILE A 631 1.21 0.73 -15.00
N LEU A 632 0.56 0.56 -13.85
CA LEU A 632 0.96 1.17 -12.58
C LEU A 632 1.81 0.17 -11.78
N SER A 633 2.85 0.69 -11.14
CA SER A 633 3.83 -0.08 -10.35
C SER A 633 4.37 0.78 -9.21
N ASN A 634 5.17 0.18 -8.31
CA ASN A 634 5.78 0.88 -7.17
C ASN A 634 4.73 1.65 -6.33
N ASP A 635 3.72 0.93 -5.82
CA ASP A 635 2.54 1.47 -5.10
C ASP A 635 1.77 2.59 -5.82
N ASN A 636 1.79 2.56 -7.16
CA ASN A 636 1.22 3.56 -8.07
C ASN A 636 1.97 4.90 -8.07
N LEU A 637 3.24 4.92 -7.66
CA LEU A 637 4.15 6.05 -7.86
C LEU A 637 4.78 6.03 -9.25
N THR A 638 4.93 4.84 -9.85
CA THR A 638 5.55 4.66 -11.17
C THR A 638 4.51 4.23 -12.20
N VAL A 639 4.48 4.90 -13.34
CA VAL A 639 3.55 4.63 -14.45
C VAL A 639 4.28 4.39 -15.77
N THR A 640 3.75 3.49 -16.60
CA THR A 640 4.23 3.19 -17.96
C THR A 640 3.04 2.99 -18.90
N CYS A 641 3.13 3.46 -20.15
CA CYS A 641 2.11 3.17 -21.17
C CYS A 641 2.64 2.19 -22.22
N SER A 642 1.97 1.05 -22.41
CA SER A 642 2.35 0.04 -23.42
C SER A 642 1.74 0.29 -24.81
N SER A 643 0.78 1.22 -24.92
CA SER A 643 0.14 1.57 -26.20
C SER A 643 1.02 2.46 -27.08
N TYR A 644 0.77 2.43 -28.40
CA TYR A 644 1.29 3.43 -29.34
C TYR A 644 0.52 4.75 -29.30
N ASP A 645 -0.72 4.72 -28.79
CA ASP A 645 -1.56 5.88 -28.57
C ASP A 645 -1.21 6.61 -27.27
N ASP A 646 -1.53 7.90 -27.23
CA ASP A 646 -1.52 8.71 -26.02
C ASP A 646 -2.57 8.21 -25.00
N ARG A 647 -2.15 7.93 -23.76
CA ARG A 647 -3.06 7.60 -22.65
C ARG A 647 -2.80 8.51 -21.45
N VAL A 648 -3.86 9.19 -20.98
CA VAL A 648 -3.82 10.06 -19.78
C VAL A 648 -4.10 9.27 -18.51
N VAL A 649 -3.34 9.55 -17.46
CA VAL A 649 -3.59 9.11 -16.08
C VAL A 649 -3.59 10.32 -15.14
N LEU A 650 -4.39 10.27 -14.07
CA LEU A 650 -4.45 11.31 -13.05
C LEU A 650 -3.75 10.90 -11.75
N GLY A 651 -3.24 11.88 -11.02
CA GLY A 651 -2.92 11.77 -9.60
C GLY A 651 -4.19 11.63 -8.76
N LYS A 652 -4.11 10.84 -7.69
CA LYS A 652 -5.22 10.55 -6.76
C LYS A 652 -5.63 11.73 -5.88
N THR A 653 -4.77 12.74 -5.76
CA THR A 653 -4.98 13.95 -4.95
C THR A 653 -5.25 15.14 -5.87
N GLY A 654 -6.34 15.87 -5.61
CA GLY A 654 -6.70 17.09 -6.34
C GLY A 654 -6.52 18.35 -5.48
N PHE A 655 -6.01 19.42 -6.09
CA PHE A 655 -5.71 20.71 -5.48
C PHE A 655 -6.69 21.78 -5.93
N SER A 656 -7.15 22.62 -5.00
CA SER A 656 -8.14 23.69 -5.29
C SER A 656 -7.83 25.06 -4.68
N LYS A 657 -6.81 25.16 -3.82
CA LYS A 657 -6.30 26.41 -3.20
C LYS A 657 -4.82 26.23 -2.83
N GLY A 658 -4.07 27.33 -2.69
CA GLY A 658 -2.67 27.30 -2.27
C GLY A 658 -1.67 27.18 -3.43
N VAL A 659 -0.38 27.01 -3.09
CA VAL A 659 0.70 26.80 -4.06
C VAL A 659 1.24 25.39 -3.89
N HIS A 660 1.30 24.64 -4.99
CA HIS A 660 1.71 23.24 -5.01
C HIS A 660 2.82 23.05 -6.04
N TYR A 661 3.85 22.29 -5.68
CA TYR A 661 4.96 21.94 -6.57
C TYR A 661 5.20 20.43 -6.49
N TRP A 662 5.42 19.76 -7.62
CA TRP A 662 5.80 18.35 -7.65
C TRP A 662 6.79 18.05 -8.78
N GLU A 663 7.53 16.95 -8.61
CA GLU A 663 8.56 16.49 -9.53
C GLU A 663 8.21 15.08 -10.06
N LEU A 664 8.48 14.86 -11.35
CA LEU A 664 8.33 13.59 -12.05
C LEU A 664 9.64 13.24 -12.75
N THR A 665 10.20 12.06 -12.49
CA THR A 665 11.45 11.60 -13.13
C THR A 665 11.14 10.69 -14.31
N VAL A 666 11.88 10.85 -15.41
CA VAL A 666 11.74 10.05 -16.64
C VAL A 666 12.64 8.82 -16.58
N ASP A 667 12.14 7.71 -16.05
CA ASP A 667 12.90 6.47 -15.84
C ASP A 667 13.22 5.73 -17.15
N ARG A 668 12.35 5.87 -18.15
CA ARG A 668 12.49 5.26 -19.47
C ARG A 668 11.98 6.17 -20.57
N TYR A 669 12.79 6.36 -21.60
CA TYR A 669 12.51 7.22 -22.74
C TYR A 669 13.21 6.63 -23.98
N ASP A 670 12.57 5.64 -24.59
CA ASP A 670 13.09 4.90 -25.74
C ASP A 670 12.34 5.36 -27.01
N ASN A 671 13.05 5.54 -28.14
CA ASN A 671 12.48 5.88 -29.46
C ASN A 671 11.86 7.29 -29.62
N HIS A 672 12.25 8.26 -28.79
CA HIS A 672 11.88 9.69 -28.89
C HIS A 672 10.35 10.00 -29.05
N PRO A 673 9.50 9.53 -28.13
CA PRO A 673 8.09 9.96 -28.04
C PRO A 673 7.93 11.36 -27.44
N ASP A 674 6.71 11.91 -27.50
CA ASP A 674 6.37 13.26 -27.02
C ASP A 674 5.42 13.22 -25.79
N PRO A 675 5.87 12.74 -24.60
CA PRO A 675 5.02 12.69 -23.42
C PRO A 675 4.60 14.10 -22.94
N ALA A 676 3.44 14.17 -22.30
CA ALA A 676 2.87 15.42 -21.80
C ALA A 676 2.65 15.39 -20.29
N PHE A 677 2.95 16.52 -19.63
CA PHE A 677 2.94 16.70 -18.18
C PHE A 677 2.12 17.93 -17.82
N GLY A 678 1.27 17.86 -16.80
CA GLY A 678 0.39 18.99 -16.50
C GLY A 678 -0.61 18.76 -15.39
N VAL A 679 -1.74 19.47 -15.51
CA VAL A 679 -2.89 19.38 -14.62
C VAL A 679 -4.17 19.20 -15.42
N ALA A 680 -5.16 18.53 -14.84
CA ALA A 680 -6.44 18.32 -15.49
C ALA A 680 -7.62 18.25 -14.51
N ARG A 681 -8.83 18.42 -15.04
CA ARG A 681 -10.09 18.10 -14.36
C ARG A 681 -10.34 16.58 -14.40
N MET A 682 -11.13 16.07 -13.46
CA MET A 682 -11.39 14.62 -13.32
C MET A 682 -11.89 13.97 -14.63
N ASP A 683 -12.74 14.71 -15.35
CA ASP A 683 -13.44 14.33 -16.57
C ASP A 683 -12.70 14.68 -17.87
N VAL A 684 -11.38 14.92 -17.79
CA VAL A 684 -10.47 14.96 -18.96
C VAL A 684 -10.54 13.66 -19.76
N MET A 685 -10.46 13.77 -21.09
CA MET A 685 -10.41 12.62 -22.00
C MET A 685 -9.16 11.75 -21.70
N LYS A 686 -9.32 10.43 -21.71
CA LYS A 686 -8.25 9.49 -21.34
C LYS A 686 -7.45 8.97 -22.53
N ASP A 687 -8.04 8.99 -23.72
CA ASP A 687 -7.54 8.30 -24.92
C ASP A 687 -6.87 9.25 -25.94
N VAL A 688 -6.43 10.42 -25.45
CA VAL A 688 -5.77 11.49 -26.22
C VAL A 688 -4.65 12.13 -25.40
N MET A 689 -3.71 12.83 -26.05
CA MET A 689 -2.67 13.61 -25.37
C MET A 689 -3.26 14.67 -24.43
N LEU A 690 -2.61 14.83 -23.27
CA LEU A 690 -2.95 15.85 -22.30
C LEU A 690 -2.87 17.26 -22.92
N GLY A 691 -3.94 18.04 -22.82
CA GLY A 691 -4.05 19.37 -23.42
C GLY A 691 -4.77 19.41 -24.79
N LYS A 692 -5.12 18.26 -25.39
CA LYS A 692 -5.97 18.22 -26.59
C LYS A 692 -7.45 18.55 -26.32
N ASP A 693 -7.89 18.58 -25.05
CA ASP A 693 -9.22 19.05 -24.64
C ASP A 693 -9.17 20.36 -23.82
N ASP A 694 -10.33 20.93 -23.52
CA ASP A 694 -10.53 22.13 -22.72
C ASP A 694 -10.42 21.89 -21.19
N LYS A 695 -10.01 20.69 -20.78
CA LYS A 695 -10.02 20.21 -19.39
C LYS A 695 -8.64 19.95 -18.83
N ALA A 696 -7.59 20.06 -19.66
CA ALA A 696 -6.20 19.89 -19.29
C ALA A 696 -5.34 21.09 -19.72
N TRP A 697 -4.32 21.37 -18.90
CA TRP A 697 -3.31 22.39 -19.10
C TRP A 697 -1.95 21.73 -18.94
N ALA A 698 -1.18 21.63 -20.03
CA ALA A 698 -0.01 20.76 -20.10
C ALA A 698 1.19 21.42 -20.79
N MET A 699 2.36 20.82 -20.58
CA MET A 699 3.53 20.93 -21.41
C MET A 699 3.80 19.56 -22.05
N TYR A 700 3.90 19.48 -23.37
CA TYR A 700 4.43 18.31 -24.06
C TYR A 700 5.87 18.59 -24.50
N VAL A 701 6.70 17.54 -24.53
CA VAL A 701 8.14 17.70 -24.65
C VAL A 701 8.76 16.56 -25.45
N ASP A 702 9.56 16.91 -26.45
CA ASP A 702 10.35 15.99 -27.26
C ASP A 702 11.79 15.90 -26.71
N ASN A 703 12.69 15.23 -27.44
CA ASN A 703 14.08 15.04 -27.03
C ASN A 703 14.95 16.31 -27.08
N ASN A 704 14.46 17.42 -27.63
CA ASN A 704 15.16 18.70 -27.77
C ASN A 704 14.36 19.92 -27.24
N ARG A 705 13.02 19.85 -27.15
CA ARG A 705 12.13 21.02 -27.05
C ARG A 705 10.86 20.75 -26.27
N SER A 706 10.31 21.80 -25.66
CA SER A 706 9.01 21.79 -24.99
C SER A 706 8.03 22.81 -25.60
N TRP A 707 6.73 22.55 -25.44
CA TRP A 707 5.63 23.44 -25.81
C TRP A 707 4.50 23.33 -24.79
N PHE A 708 3.73 24.40 -24.60
CA PHE A 708 2.50 24.33 -23.81
C PHE A 708 1.32 23.92 -24.70
N MET A 709 0.39 23.12 -24.16
CA MET A 709 -0.84 22.70 -24.85
C MET A 709 -2.08 22.82 -23.95
N HIS A 710 -3.14 23.42 -24.50
CA HIS A 710 -4.48 23.48 -23.92
C HIS A 710 -5.51 23.65 -25.05
N ASN A 711 -6.67 22.98 -24.96
CA ASN A 711 -7.73 23.03 -25.96
C ASN A 711 -7.25 22.81 -27.41
N ASN A 712 -6.34 21.85 -27.61
CA ASN A 712 -5.68 21.52 -28.88
C ASN A 712 -4.88 22.68 -29.52
N SER A 713 -4.64 23.78 -28.80
CA SER A 713 -3.74 24.86 -29.20
C SER A 713 -2.35 24.63 -28.58
N HIS A 714 -1.30 24.86 -29.36
CA HIS A 714 0.09 24.80 -28.89
C HIS A 714 0.76 26.19 -28.90
N THR A 715 1.52 26.51 -27.85
CA THR A 715 2.18 27.81 -27.68
C THR A 715 3.59 27.68 -27.10
N ASN A 716 4.35 28.79 -27.12
CA ASN A 716 5.58 29.00 -26.36
C ASN A 716 6.62 27.86 -26.45
N ARG A 717 6.99 27.50 -27.69
CA ARG A 717 8.13 26.62 -27.96
C ARG A 717 9.37 27.11 -27.21
N THR A 718 9.97 26.23 -26.40
CA THR A 718 11.22 26.45 -25.68
C THR A 718 12.21 25.34 -26.07
N GLU A 719 13.49 25.67 -26.25
CA GLU A 719 14.53 24.66 -26.44
C GLU A 719 15.00 24.15 -25.08
N GLY A 720 15.15 22.84 -24.93
CA GLY A 720 15.22 22.15 -23.63
C GLY A 720 14.26 20.95 -23.64
N GLY A 721 14.77 19.80 -24.06
CA GLY A 721 14.01 18.55 -24.16
C GLY A 721 14.28 17.57 -23.02
N ILE A 722 13.72 16.36 -23.14
CA ILE A 722 13.90 15.29 -22.15
C ILE A 722 14.81 14.16 -22.63
N ALA A 723 15.44 13.51 -21.65
CA ALA A 723 16.17 12.26 -21.79
C ALA A 723 15.89 11.38 -20.58
N LYS A 724 16.31 10.11 -20.64
CA LYS A 724 16.26 9.22 -19.47
C LYS A 724 17.05 9.82 -18.31
N GLY A 725 16.40 9.91 -17.14
CA GLY A 725 16.92 10.54 -15.93
C GLY A 725 16.60 12.04 -15.79
N ALA A 726 15.90 12.66 -16.73
CA ALA A 726 15.43 14.03 -16.59
C ALA A 726 14.32 14.15 -15.54
N THR A 727 14.27 15.31 -14.85
CA THR A 727 13.23 15.63 -13.86
C THR A 727 12.35 16.78 -14.35
N ILE A 728 11.04 16.55 -14.36
CA ILE A 728 10.02 17.52 -14.78
C ILE A 728 9.33 18.09 -13.53
N GLY A 729 9.49 19.39 -13.31
CA GLY A 729 8.84 20.11 -12.23
C GLY A 729 7.57 20.79 -12.71
N VAL A 730 6.48 20.72 -11.92
CA VAL A 730 5.22 21.43 -12.18
C VAL A 730 4.86 22.27 -10.97
N LEU A 731 4.69 23.58 -11.18
CA LEU A 731 4.31 24.55 -10.15
C LEU A 731 2.90 25.10 -10.43
N LEU A 732 1.94 24.77 -9.58
CA LEU A 732 0.56 25.23 -9.63
C LEU A 732 0.29 26.22 -8.48
N ASP A 733 0.30 27.52 -8.79
CA ASP A 733 -0.05 28.59 -7.84
C ASP A 733 -1.52 28.99 -8.03
N LEU A 734 -2.43 28.39 -7.23
CA LEU A 734 -3.86 28.71 -7.25
C LEU A 734 -4.20 30.00 -6.48
N ASN A 735 -3.22 30.66 -5.86
CA ASN A 735 -3.41 31.98 -5.26
C ASN A 735 -3.19 33.09 -6.30
N ARG A 736 -2.24 32.91 -7.22
CA ARG A 736 -2.00 33.76 -8.40
C ARG A 736 -2.77 33.32 -9.64
N LYS A 737 -3.28 32.07 -9.65
CA LYS A 737 -3.92 31.36 -10.78
C LYS A 737 -2.97 31.02 -11.92
N ASN A 738 -1.71 30.69 -11.60
CA ASN A 738 -0.65 30.46 -12.57
C ASN A 738 -0.18 28.99 -12.59
N LEU A 739 0.20 28.51 -13.77
CA LEU A 739 0.89 27.23 -13.96
C LEU A 739 2.25 27.48 -14.64
N THR A 740 3.32 26.88 -14.11
CA THR A 740 4.69 26.99 -14.63
C THR A 740 5.37 25.62 -14.65
N PHE A 741 6.20 25.38 -15.68
CA PHE A 741 6.91 24.11 -15.89
C PHE A 741 8.43 24.28 -15.81
N PHE A 742 9.11 23.21 -15.40
CA PHE A 742 10.56 23.15 -15.25
C PHE A 742 11.09 21.82 -15.78
N ILE A 743 12.29 21.81 -16.37
CA ILE A 743 13.04 20.61 -16.73
C ILE A 743 14.44 20.76 -16.14
N ASN A 744 14.87 19.78 -15.34
CA ASN A 744 16.18 19.77 -14.68
C ASN A 744 16.52 21.06 -13.92
N ASP A 745 15.53 21.62 -13.23
CA ASP A 745 15.58 22.91 -12.50
C ASP A 745 15.78 24.17 -13.37
N GLU A 746 15.61 24.08 -14.68
CA GLU A 746 15.48 25.23 -15.59
C GLU A 746 14.01 25.45 -15.98
N GLN A 747 13.52 26.68 -15.83
CA GLN A 747 12.13 27.03 -16.17
C GLN A 747 11.92 26.98 -17.68
N GLN A 748 10.90 26.24 -18.11
CA GLN A 748 10.49 26.19 -19.51
C GLN A 748 9.58 27.38 -19.80
N GLY A 749 10.00 28.24 -20.72
CA GLY A 749 9.24 29.40 -21.19
C GLY A 749 8.91 30.45 -20.12
N PRO A 750 7.95 31.35 -20.41
CA PRO A 750 7.32 32.21 -19.39
C PRO A 750 6.36 31.39 -18.50
N ILE A 751 5.56 32.06 -17.67
CA ILE A 751 4.39 31.44 -17.04
C ILE A 751 3.52 30.83 -18.16
N ALA A 752 3.18 29.55 -18.03
CA ALA A 752 2.62 28.76 -19.12
C ALA A 752 1.13 29.04 -19.35
N PHE A 753 0.39 29.17 -18.25
CA PHE A 753 -1.03 29.51 -18.26
C PHE A 753 -1.36 30.40 -17.07
N ASP A 754 -2.21 31.39 -17.30
CA ASP A 754 -2.82 32.26 -16.30
C ASP A 754 -4.32 31.97 -16.12
N ASN A 755 -4.93 32.58 -15.11
CA ASN A 755 -6.33 32.42 -14.73
C ASN A 755 -6.80 30.94 -14.55
N VAL A 756 -5.89 30.05 -14.14
CA VAL A 756 -6.14 28.63 -13.88
C VAL A 756 -6.97 28.45 -12.60
N GLU A 757 -8.28 28.23 -12.75
CA GLU A 757 -9.25 28.10 -11.65
C GLU A 757 -10.04 26.78 -11.61
N GLY A 758 -10.14 26.19 -10.41
CA GLY A 758 -10.95 25.00 -10.14
C GLY A 758 -10.28 24.00 -9.19
N LEU A 759 -10.79 22.77 -9.22
CA LEU A 759 -10.14 21.59 -8.66
C LEU A 759 -9.34 20.92 -9.78
N PHE A 760 -8.03 20.76 -9.58
CA PHE A 760 -7.10 20.19 -10.55
C PHE A 760 -6.33 19.02 -9.96
N PHE A 761 -6.20 17.95 -10.74
CA PHE A 761 -5.38 16.79 -10.43
C PHE A 761 -4.08 16.88 -11.25
N PRO A 762 -2.91 16.50 -10.70
CA PRO A 762 -1.72 16.22 -11.50
C PRO A 762 -2.06 15.23 -12.60
N ALA A 763 -1.51 15.41 -13.79
CA ALA A 763 -1.82 14.57 -14.93
C ALA A 763 -0.59 14.36 -15.81
N VAL A 764 -0.46 13.17 -16.38
CA VAL A 764 0.51 12.87 -17.44
C VAL A 764 -0.17 12.12 -18.58
N SER A 765 0.34 12.27 -19.80
CA SER A 765 0.00 11.44 -20.95
C SER A 765 1.25 10.80 -21.52
N LEU A 766 1.17 9.48 -21.74
CA LEU A 766 2.30 8.63 -22.11
C LEU A 766 1.90 7.70 -23.25
N ASN A 767 2.89 7.30 -24.04
CA ASN A 767 2.80 6.27 -25.08
C ASN A 767 4.15 5.52 -25.17
N ARG A 768 4.24 4.50 -26.04
CA ARG A 768 5.48 3.89 -26.55
C ARG A 768 6.50 3.41 -25.49
N ASN A 769 6.01 2.91 -24.36
CA ASN A 769 6.81 2.45 -23.20
C ASN A 769 7.62 3.55 -22.49
N VAL A 770 7.21 4.83 -22.58
CA VAL A 770 7.70 5.84 -21.64
C VAL A 770 7.30 5.44 -20.21
N GLN A 771 8.24 5.52 -19.29
CA GLN A 771 8.05 5.29 -17.87
C GLN A 771 8.44 6.55 -17.10
N VAL A 772 7.55 6.98 -16.19
CA VAL A 772 7.82 8.09 -15.27
C VAL A 772 7.40 7.74 -13.84
N SER A 773 8.12 8.28 -12.87
CA SER A 773 7.86 8.09 -11.44
C SER A 773 7.65 9.41 -10.71
N THR A 774 6.66 9.48 -9.81
CA THR A 774 6.66 10.49 -8.76
C THR A 774 7.74 10.12 -7.75
N LEU A 775 8.78 10.95 -7.64
CA LEU A 775 9.73 10.78 -6.55
C LEU A 775 9.09 11.29 -5.25
N PRO A 776 8.94 10.47 -4.19
CA PRO A 776 8.96 11.03 -2.85
C PRO A 776 10.35 11.65 -2.68
N LEU A 777 10.43 12.97 -2.57
CA LEU A 777 11.71 13.64 -2.36
C LEU A 777 12.40 13.04 -1.14
N ARG A 778 13.68 12.68 -1.31
CA ARG A 778 14.62 12.54 -0.19
C ARG A 778 14.95 13.92 0.38
N LEU A 779 13.93 14.61 0.88
CA LEU A 779 14.07 15.72 1.80
C LEU A 779 14.84 15.20 3.02
N ASN A 780 15.95 15.85 3.37
CA ASN A 780 16.66 15.56 4.61
C ASN A 780 15.67 15.61 5.78
N SER A 781 15.75 14.60 6.63
CA SER A 781 14.58 13.98 7.28
C SER A 781 13.84 14.82 8.33
N CYS A 782 14.33 16.02 8.64
CA CYS A 782 13.85 16.87 9.73
C CYS A 782 12.41 17.40 9.55
N CYS A 783 11.81 17.36 8.34
CA CYS A 783 10.52 17.99 8.07
C CYS A 783 9.26 17.14 8.36
N TRP A 784 9.37 15.81 8.50
CA TRP A 784 8.19 14.94 8.65
C TRP A 784 7.40 15.16 9.96
N LEU A 785 8.03 15.67 11.02
CA LEU A 785 7.46 15.81 12.36
C LEU A 785 6.34 16.86 12.50
N LEU A 786 6.08 17.70 11.49
CA LEU A 786 5.24 18.89 11.64
C LEU A 786 3.83 18.79 11.05
N VAL A 787 3.53 17.76 10.23
CA VAL A 787 2.26 17.68 9.47
C VAL A 787 1.20 16.79 10.15
N GLN A 788 1.58 15.78 10.94
CA GLN A 788 0.63 14.84 11.57
C GLN A 788 0.03 15.32 12.91
N ARG A 789 -0.43 16.58 13.00
CA ARG A 789 -1.26 17.05 14.12
C ARG A 789 -2.62 17.57 13.63
N PRO A 790 -3.72 16.79 13.76
CA PRO A 790 -5.05 17.33 13.50
C PRO A 790 -5.37 18.44 14.52
N PRO A 791 -6.09 19.50 14.12
CA PRO A 791 -6.45 20.58 15.03
C PRO A 791 -7.38 20.05 16.13
N ARG A 792 -6.97 20.22 17.41
CA ARG A 792 -7.83 19.88 18.55
C ARG A 792 -9.08 20.75 18.52
N ALA A 793 -10.25 20.12 18.43
CA ALA A 793 -11.53 20.80 18.54
C ALA A 793 -11.67 21.45 19.93
N VAL A 794 -11.74 22.78 19.98
CA VAL A 794 -11.96 23.53 21.22
C VAL A 794 -13.43 23.41 21.59
N GLN A 795 -13.76 22.54 22.54
CA GLN A 795 -15.12 22.45 23.10
C GLN A 795 -15.42 23.72 23.92
N SER A 796 -16.34 24.54 23.41
CA SER A 796 -16.83 25.73 24.10
C SER A 796 -17.81 25.36 25.22
N ASN A 797 -17.29 25.17 26.44
CA ASN A 797 -18.14 25.02 27.63
C ASN A 797 -18.93 26.31 27.89
N ARG A 798 -20.22 26.32 27.51
CA ARG A 798 -21.18 27.28 28.06
C ARG A 798 -21.39 26.96 29.54
N ARG A 799 -21.17 27.95 30.41
CA ARG A 799 -21.78 27.96 31.74
C ARG A 799 -23.18 28.55 31.60
N GLU A 800 -24.19 27.73 31.83
CA GLU A 800 -25.46 28.22 32.37
C GLU A 800 -25.36 28.17 33.90
N GLY A 801 -26.02 29.09 34.59
CA GLY A 801 -25.72 29.37 36.00
C GLY A 801 -26.84 29.00 36.96
N SER A 802 -26.44 28.38 38.07
CA SER A 802 -27.00 28.55 39.41
C SER A 802 -25.94 28.24 40.46
#